data_AF-A0A1E4E833-F1
#
_entry.id   AF-A0A1E4E833-F1
#
_cell.length_a   1.000
_cell.length_b   1.000
_cell.length_c   1.000
_cell.angle_alpha   90.00
_cell.angle_beta   90.00
_cell.angle_gamma   90.00
#
_symmetry.space_group_name_H-M   'P 1'
#
loop_
_entity.id
_entity.type
_entity.pdbx_description
1 polymer ?
#
loop_
_entity_poly.entity_id
_entity_poly.type
_entity_poly.pdbx_seq_one_letter_code
_entity_poly.pdbx_strand_id
1 'polypeptide(L)'
;MKQVININFQGRVVPIEATAFDILKNYTDSLNKYFVNEQGKDEIINDIESRISELFQEQLKTGATCITEEDVHAIIRSMGRPEDFDEAEADTSHAQDAQPGESHTQPNFTFGPGAGNRKLYRDENNKVLGGVCSGIANYFGIDAIIVRVIFAILLFSGIGFIAYLLLWVVVPSTASTEIGGQRRKLYRDNDHKIIAGVCAGLGSYFGVPVWLPRLLFLIPFLSFAFKFGHWGIPNFISFSFSPGSLIIYIILWLVIPEALTTSEKLEMKGEKVDMNSIKNSVMEEMQGVKERAQKLSKEAATFAREKSKTVASDIHQAAHRSGRSLGDIIALLFKIFFYFIAGSIAIALIVGLFGLGIAAVGIFPLKDFVLNGTGQNLLAWGTLVFFIAVPIIGIITWLIRRITRVRKGSAALTWIFICLWILGWACFIGLVAGLSKDFKKSNSPQEIFVSLANPHVNKLEITAESPFKTYHRRRWNRLDLFEALDSDSIFVQNVTLQIIKTQSDSFRLSVMKLARGRSLEVANNTAAAIPFKTEQQDSILIIDKGFAITPQQKFRNQEVIVRIYVPVGKQIRIDESIGWFNVTHVSFFNDEDWDWDFDSKNTQHNWERNTDYIMKEDGLYTLDGIKADTPDEENNSWRNGSRRRNTRIKINENGVEINEENGQPYRYDENKITIPEDSIKLDLKMQQQKLKDSLLKVKEKTEQELKKLNAQKEGGTAFIGTIITGFNSFM
;
A
#
# COMPACT_ATOMS: atom_id res chain seq x y z
N MET A 1 -1.28 -71.86 42.53
CA MET A 1 -1.34 -70.39 42.68
C MET A 1 -1.63 -69.83 41.30
N LYS A 2 -2.60 -68.93 41.17
CA LYS A 2 -2.83 -68.18 39.92
C LYS A 2 -1.81 -67.04 39.82
N GLN A 3 -1.59 -66.52 38.62
CA GLN A 3 -0.65 -65.41 38.39
C GLN A 3 -1.34 -64.08 38.70
N VAL A 4 -0.77 -63.31 39.62
CA VAL A 4 -1.24 -61.94 39.91
C VAL A 4 -0.49 -60.95 39.00
N ILE A 5 -1.23 -59.97 38.46
CA ILE A 5 -0.72 -58.87 37.65
C ILE A 5 -1.20 -57.53 38.23
N ASN A 6 -0.44 -56.46 38.00
CA ASN A 6 -0.84 -55.11 38.38
C ASN A 6 -1.36 -54.39 37.13
N ILE A 7 -2.66 -54.07 37.12
CA ILE A 7 -3.29 -53.27 36.06
C ILE A 7 -3.40 -51.80 36.49
N ASN A 8 -3.51 -50.88 35.53
CA ASN A 8 -3.94 -49.51 35.78
C ASN A 8 -5.39 -49.37 35.31
N PHE A 9 -6.31 -49.13 36.25
CA PHE A 9 -7.74 -49.03 35.99
C PHE A 9 -8.26 -47.72 36.58
N GLN A 10 -8.83 -46.85 35.73
CA GLN A 10 -9.26 -45.48 36.10
C GLN A 10 -8.20 -44.71 36.92
N GLY A 11 -6.95 -44.74 36.43
CA GLY A 11 -5.81 -44.02 37.01
C GLY A 11 -5.22 -44.63 38.29
N ARG A 12 -5.68 -45.81 38.73
CA ARG A 12 -5.28 -46.48 39.98
C ARG A 12 -4.63 -47.83 39.68
N VAL A 13 -3.60 -48.18 40.43
CA VAL A 13 -2.95 -49.50 40.31
C VAL A 13 -3.72 -50.54 41.13
N VAL A 14 -4.18 -51.61 40.49
CA VAL A 14 -4.97 -52.68 41.10
C VAL A 14 -4.24 -54.03 40.90
N PRO A 15 -3.91 -54.76 41.97
CA PRO A 15 -3.43 -56.15 41.88
C PRO A 15 -4.61 -57.10 41.63
N ILE A 16 -4.56 -57.88 40.56
CA ILE A 16 -5.65 -58.75 40.10
C ILE A 16 -5.09 -60.09 39.57
N GLU A 17 -5.82 -61.20 39.76
CA GLU A 17 -5.49 -62.47 39.10
C GLU A 17 -5.62 -62.31 37.56
N ALA A 18 -4.67 -62.84 36.79
CA ALA A 18 -4.64 -62.67 35.33
C ALA A 18 -5.93 -63.19 34.65
N THR A 19 -6.49 -64.28 35.16
CA THR A 19 -7.77 -64.85 34.73
C THR A 19 -8.98 -64.01 35.15
N ALA A 20 -8.92 -63.33 36.30
CA ALA A 20 -9.94 -62.37 36.72
C ALA A 20 -9.91 -61.10 35.86
N PHE A 21 -8.73 -60.68 35.40
CA PHE A 21 -8.58 -59.60 34.42
C PHE A 21 -9.19 -59.95 33.06
N ASP A 22 -9.03 -61.19 32.57
CA ASP A 22 -9.70 -61.63 31.33
C ASP A 22 -11.24 -61.59 31.46
N ILE A 23 -11.79 -61.95 32.63
CA ILE A 23 -13.24 -61.85 32.91
C ILE A 23 -13.69 -60.37 32.92
N LEU A 24 -12.96 -59.50 33.64
CA LEU A 24 -13.23 -58.06 33.68
C LEU A 24 -13.22 -57.44 32.28
N LYS A 25 -12.21 -57.79 31.47
CA LYS A 25 -12.07 -57.29 30.11
C LYS A 25 -13.23 -57.74 29.21
N ASN A 26 -13.62 -59.01 29.26
CA ASN A 26 -14.76 -59.51 28.49
C ASN A 26 -16.08 -58.80 28.85
N TYR A 27 -16.22 -58.36 30.11
CA TYR A 27 -17.35 -57.56 30.57
C TYR A 27 -17.29 -56.10 30.11
N THR A 28 -16.14 -55.42 30.18
CA THR A 28 -15.99 -54.08 29.59
C THR A 28 -16.19 -54.10 28.06
N ASP A 29 -15.76 -55.17 27.39
CA ASP A 29 -15.94 -55.39 25.95
C ASP A 29 -17.40 -55.72 25.58
N SER A 30 -18.26 -56.18 26.50
CA SER A 30 -19.70 -56.37 26.25
C SER A 30 -20.49 -55.08 26.48
N LEU A 31 -20.19 -54.34 27.56
CA LEU A 31 -20.74 -53.00 27.82
C LEU A 31 -20.47 -52.05 26.64
N ASN A 32 -19.23 -52.02 26.14
CA ASN A 32 -18.85 -51.21 24.97
C ASN A 32 -19.64 -51.55 23.70
N LYS A 33 -20.04 -52.81 23.51
CA LYS A 33 -20.83 -53.25 22.34
C LYS A 33 -22.31 -52.91 22.48
N TYR A 34 -22.86 -53.01 23.69
CA TYR A 34 -24.24 -52.67 23.99
C TYR A 34 -24.47 -51.17 23.80
N PHE A 35 -23.70 -50.34 24.50
CA PHE A 35 -23.82 -48.87 24.45
C PHE A 35 -23.26 -48.24 23.17
N VAL A 36 -22.86 -49.00 22.14
CA VAL A 36 -22.13 -48.45 20.98
C VAL A 36 -22.95 -47.42 20.18
N ASN A 37 -24.28 -47.51 20.25
CA ASN A 37 -25.25 -46.66 19.55
C ASN A 37 -25.91 -45.58 20.43
N GLU A 38 -25.65 -45.54 21.74
CA GLU A 38 -26.28 -44.58 22.65
C GLU A 38 -25.60 -43.20 22.66
N GLN A 39 -26.41 -42.14 22.80
CA GLN A 39 -25.88 -40.80 23.06
C GLN A 39 -25.45 -40.69 24.53
N GLY A 40 -24.15 -40.43 24.74
CA GLY A 40 -23.57 -40.37 26.09
C GLY A 40 -22.81 -41.63 26.52
N LYS A 41 -22.67 -42.64 25.65
CA LYS A 41 -21.99 -43.92 25.96
C LYS A 41 -20.64 -43.77 26.68
N ASP A 42 -19.82 -42.79 26.29
CA ASP A 42 -18.47 -42.61 26.83
C ASP A 42 -18.50 -42.05 28.26
N GLU A 43 -19.60 -41.38 28.65
CA GLU A 43 -19.90 -40.96 30.02
C GLU A 43 -20.47 -42.14 30.84
N ILE A 44 -21.43 -42.88 30.27
CA ILE A 44 -22.05 -44.07 30.89
C ILE A 44 -20.99 -45.14 31.23
N ILE A 45 -20.12 -45.48 30.26
CA ILE A 45 -19.04 -46.45 30.44
C ILE A 45 -18.04 -45.95 31.48
N ASN A 46 -17.70 -44.65 31.49
CA ASN A 46 -16.77 -44.09 32.45
C ASN A 46 -17.31 -44.08 33.89
N ASP A 47 -18.61 -43.83 34.09
CA ASP A 47 -19.25 -43.93 35.40
C ASP A 47 -19.33 -45.39 35.89
N ILE A 48 -19.61 -46.34 35.00
CA ILE A 48 -19.56 -47.78 35.30
C ILE A 48 -18.13 -48.23 35.68
N GLU A 49 -17.10 -47.84 34.93
CA GLU A 49 -15.70 -48.12 35.27
C GLU A 49 -15.27 -47.44 36.58
N SER A 50 -15.71 -46.20 36.81
CA SER A 50 -15.47 -45.48 38.07
C SER A 50 -16.05 -46.28 39.25
N ARG A 51 -17.29 -46.76 39.13
CA ARG A 51 -17.95 -47.57 40.16
C ARG A 51 -17.27 -48.92 40.40
N ILE A 52 -16.79 -49.59 39.34
CA ILE A 52 -15.98 -50.81 39.47
C ILE A 52 -14.65 -50.51 40.20
N SER A 53 -14.02 -49.36 39.92
CA SER A 53 -12.81 -48.89 40.62
C SER A 53 -13.05 -48.61 42.10
N GLU A 54 -14.25 -48.15 42.50
CA GLU A 54 -14.63 -48.03 43.91
C GLU A 54 -14.78 -49.40 44.58
N LEU A 55 -15.49 -50.35 43.94
CA LEU A 55 -15.73 -51.69 44.49
C LEU A 55 -14.42 -52.50 44.64
N PHE A 56 -13.48 -52.39 43.71
CA PHE A 56 -12.13 -52.95 43.89
C PHE A 56 -11.39 -52.33 45.09
N GLN A 57 -11.55 -51.04 45.35
CA GLN A 57 -10.97 -50.43 46.56
C GLN A 57 -11.65 -50.89 47.84
N GLU A 58 -12.93 -51.23 47.81
CA GLU A 58 -13.64 -51.76 48.98
C GLU A 58 -13.13 -53.16 49.35
N GLN A 59 -12.99 -54.07 48.37
CA GLN A 59 -12.45 -55.42 48.60
C GLN A 59 -10.96 -55.40 49.04
N LEU A 60 -10.14 -54.50 48.50
CA LEU A 60 -8.76 -54.35 48.95
C LEU A 60 -8.65 -53.71 50.35
N LYS A 61 -9.68 -52.97 50.81
CA LYS A 61 -9.75 -52.43 52.20
C LYS A 61 -10.24 -53.46 53.22
N THR A 62 -11.08 -54.42 52.83
CA THR A 62 -11.54 -55.51 53.72
C THR A 62 -10.47 -56.58 53.97
N GLY A 63 -9.32 -56.50 53.31
CA GLY A 63 -8.12 -57.30 53.60
C GLY A 63 -7.70 -58.26 52.47
N ALA A 64 -8.35 -58.22 51.30
CA ALA A 64 -7.91 -58.99 50.14
C ALA A 64 -6.53 -58.52 49.65
N THR A 65 -5.64 -59.46 49.33
CA THR A 65 -4.28 -59.16 48.83
C THR A 65 -4.24 -58.87 47.33
N CYS A 66 -5.22 -59.36 46.59
CA CYS A 66 -5.47 -59.08 45.18
C CYS A 66 -6.94 -59.41 44.84
N ILE A 67 -7.44 -58.84 43.75
CA ILE A 67 -8.78 -59.12 43.22
C ILE A 67 -8.77 -60.50 42.52
N THR A 68 -9.69 -61.37 42.93
CA THR A 68 -9.86 -62.73 42.38
C THR A 68 -11.00 -62.83 41.36
N GLU A 69 -11.13 -63.99 40.70
CA GLU A 69 -12.25 -64.27 39.79
C GLU A 69 -13.61 -64.17 40.50
N GLU A 70 -13.68 -64.56 41.78
CA GLU A 70 -14.91 -64.56 42.57
C GLU A 70 -15.35 -63.14 42.91
N ASP A 71 -14.38 -62.24 43.20
CA ASP A 71 -14.62 -60.81 43.41
C ASP A 71 -15.13 -60.12 42.14
N VAL A 72 -14.51 -60.40 40.98
CA VAL A 72 -14.96 -59.86 39.69
C VAL A 72 -16.37 -60.36 39.34
N HIS A 73 -16.66 -61.64 39.59
CA HIS A 73 -18.02 -62.17 39.39
C HIS A 73 -19.04 -61.58 40.37
N ALA A 74 -18.68 -61.28 41.62
CA ALA A 74 -19.54 -60.59 42.56
C ALA A 74 -19.84 -59.15 42.11
N ILE A 75 -18.82 -58.43 41.63
CA ILE A 75 -18.96 -57.05 41.11
C ILE A 75 -19.80 -57.02 39.83
N ILE A 76 -19.61 -57.96 38.90
CA ILE A 76 -20.45 -58.05 37.70
C ILE A 76 -21.92 -58.30 38.06
N ARG A 77 -22.20 -59.11 39.09
CA ARG A 77 -23.58 -59.32 39.58
C ARG A 77 -24.19 -58.10 40.26
N SER A 78 -23.40 -57.21 40.86
CA SER A 78 -23.91 -55.97 41.47
C SER A 78 -24.06 -54.82 40.47
N MET A 79 -23.38 -54.88 39.33
CA MET A 79 -23.48 -53.90 38.23
C MET A 79 -24.49 -54.30 37.13
N GLY A 80 -24.83 -55.59 37.02
CA GLY A 80 -25.68 -56.14 35.96
C GLY A 80 -24.92 -56.40 34.65
N ARG A 81 -25.44 -57.29 33.80
CA ARG A 81 -24.91 -57.55 32.45
C ARG A 81 -25.81 -56.92 31.39
N PRO A 82 -25.27 -56.55 30.22
CA PRO A 82 -26.06 -56.16 29.04
C PRO A 82 -27.24 -57.11 28.74
N GLU A 83 -27.01 -58.41 28.91
CA GLU A 83 -27.99 -59.49 28.74
C GLU A 83 -29.20 -59.42 29.70
N ASP A 84 -29.05 -58.73 30.85
CA ASP A 84 -30.09 -58.61 31.88
C ASP A 84 -31.02 -57.39 31.68
N PHE A 85 -30.68 -56.46 30.76
CA PHE A 85 -31.47 -55.23 30.55
C PHE A 85 -32.64 -55.43 29.58
N ASP A 86 -32.49 -56.29 28.55
CA ASP A 86 -33.53 -56.54 27.54
C ASP A 86 -34.82 -57.16 28.13
N GLU A 87 -34.73 -57.90 29.25
CA GLU A 87 -35.91 -58.45 29.93
C GLU A 87 -36.75 -57.40 30.70
N ALA A 88 -36.26 -56.15 30.82
CA ALA A 88 -36.93 -55.07 31.56
C ALA A 88 -37.79 -54.12 30.69
N GLU A 89 -37.58 -54.06 29.37
CA GLU A 89 -38.31 -53.16 28.46
C GLU A 89 -39.36 -53.87 27.56
N ALA A 90 -39.59 -55.16 27.78
CA ALA A 90 -40.46 -55.99 26.94
C ALA A 90 -41.99 -55.78 27.11
N ASP A 91 -42.44 -54.64 27.67
CA ASP A 91 -43.87 -54.40 27.97
C ASP A 91 -44.37 -52.96 27.70
N THR A 92 -44.11 -52.42 26.49
CA THR A 92 -45.03 -51.46 25.85
C THR A 92 -44.86 -51.45 24.33
N SER A 93 -45.95 -51.41 23.56
CA SER A 93 -45.95 -51.77 22.12
C SER A 93 -46.73 -50.82 21.20
N HIS A 94 -46.35 -50.81 19.90
CA HIS A 94 -47.00 -50.09 18.77
C HIS A 94 -46.83 -48.54 18.83
N ALA A 95 -46.85 -47.71 17.76
CA ALA A 95 -46.88 -47.77 16.28
C ALA A 95 -46.62 -46.29 15.76
N GLN A 96 -46.48 -45.83 14.50
CA GLN A 96 -46.49 -46.27 13.08
C GLN A 96 -45.93 -45.06 12.24
N ASP A 97 -45.61 -45.02 10.92
CA ASP A 97 -45.52 -45.96 9.78
C ASP A 97 -44.68 -45.32 8.63
N ALA A 98 -44.49 -46.06 7.51
CA ALA A 98 -44.32 -45.61 6.11
C ALA A 98 -43.08 -44.81 5.61
N GLN A 99 -42.51 -45.33 4.51
CA GLN A 99 -41.54 -44.72 3.55
C GLN A 99 -42.26 -43.80 2.52
N PRO A 100 -41.61 -43.07 1.56
CA PRO A 100 -40.23 -43.20 1.02
C PRO A 100 -39.44 -41.90 0.73
N GLY A 101 -38.18 -42.00 0.27
CA GLY A 101 -37.42 -40.86 -0.29
C GLY A 101 -35.92 -41.10 -0.53
N GLU A 102 -35.44 -40.72 -1.72
CA GLU A 102 -34.15 -41.09 -2.33
C GLU A 102 -32.85 -40.51 -1.74
N SER A 103 -31.79 -41.30 -1.92
CA SER A 103 -30.34 -41.06 -1.96
C SER A 103 -29.72 -39.64 -2.09
N HIS A 104 -28.64 -39.45 -1.32
CA HIS A 104 -27.44 -38.60 -1.58
C HIS A 104 -27.59 -37.05 -1.72
N THR A 105 -27.22 -36.29 -0.67
CA THR A 105 -25.93 -35.55 -0.64
C THR A 105 -25.61 -34.90 0.73
N GLN A 106 -24.30 -34.85 1.07
CA GLN A 106 -23.58 -34.01 2.06
C GLN A 106 -24.13 -33.84 3.50
N PRO A 107 -23.26 -33.86 4.54
CA PRO A 107 -23.65 -33.56 5.92
C PRO A 107 -23.86 -32.06 6.13
N ASN A 108 -25.12 -31.62 6.26
CA ASN A 108 -25.45 -30.29 6.74
C ASN A 108 -25.12 -30.15 8.24
N PHE A 109 -24.63 -28.98 8.65
CA PHE A 109 -24.48 -28.63 10.06
C PHE A 109 -25.83 -28.21 10.65
N THR A 110 -26.46 -29.10 11.42
CA THR A 110 -27.71 -28.80 12.15
C THR A 110 -27.41 -28.06 13.45
N PHE A 111 -27.94 -26.84 13.62
CA PHE A 111 -27.91 -26.12 14.90
C PHE A 111 -29.00 -26.65 15.85
N GLY A 112 -28.65 -26.90 17.11
CA GLY A 112 -29.57 -27.26 18.18
C GLY A 112 -29.03 -26.84 19.56
N PRO A 113 -29.65 -25.90 20.29
CA PRO A 113 -29.05 -25.32 21.50
C PRO A 113 -29.39 -26.11 22.77
N GLY A 114 -28.47 -26.94 23.24
CA GLY A 114 -28.45 -27.43 24.63
C GLY A 114 -28.18 -26.27 25.59
N ALA A 115 -29.25 -25.66 26.11
CA ALA A 115 -29.26 -24.41 26.87
C ALA A 115 -28.90 -24.55 28.36
N GLY A 116 -27.78 -25.21 28.65
CA GLY A 116 -27.05 -24.94 29.89
C GLY A 116 -26.60 -23.47 29.92
N ASN A 117 -26.43 -22.89 31.13
CA ASN A 117 -26.20 -21.45 31.31
C ASN A 117 -24.74 -21.05 30.97
N ARG A 118 -24.38 -21.15 29.68
CA ARG A 118 -23.04 -20.87 29.13
C ARG A 118 -22.67 -19.42 29.40
N LYS A 119 -21.46 -19.19 29.92
CA LYS A 119 -20.87 -17.85 30.09
C LYS A 119 -19.77 -17.65 29.05
N LEU A 120 -19.69 -16.45 28.48
CA LEU A 120 -18.65 -16.11 27.51
C LEU A 120 -17.30 -15.95 28.22
N TYR A 121 -16.38 -16.88 27.96
CA TYR A 121 -15.01 -16.84 28.45
C TYR A 121 -14.01 -16.77 27.30
N ARG A 122 -12.88 -16.10 27.56
CA ARG A 122 -11.81 -15.86 26.59
C ARG A 122 -10.81 -17.02 26.61
N ASP A 123 -10.91 -17.91 25.61
CA ASP A 123 -10.07 -19.10 25.49
C ASP A 123 -8.57 -18.76 25.41
N GLU A 124 -7.82 -19.19 26.41
CA GLU A 124 -6.38 -18.99 26.55
C GLU A 124 -5.55 -20.05 25.79
N ASN A 125 -6.14 -21.21 25.49
CA ASN A 125 -5.45 -22.38 24.97
C ASN A 125 -5.40 -22.38 23.42
N ASN A 126 -6.43 -21.85 22.73
CA ASN A 126 -6.45 -21.71 21.27
C ASN A 126 -6.48 -20.25 20.78
N LYS A 127 -5.78 -19.34 21.48
CA LYS A 127 -5.63 -17.93 21.09
C LYS A 127 -4.65 -17.73 19.92
N VAL A 128 -4.95 -16.77 19.05
CA VAL A 128 -4.04 -16.28 17.99
C VAL A 128 -3.57 -14.88 18.36
N LEU A 129 -4.48 -13.89 18.26
CA LEU A 129 -4.51 -12.79 19.22
C LEU A 129 -5.53 -13.14 20.31
N GLY A 130 -5.31 -12.61 21.52
CA GLY A 130 -6.28 -12.35 22.60
C GLY A 130 -7.24 -13.44 23.11
N GLY A 131 -7.49 -14.55 22.41
CA GLY A 131 -8.49 -15.57 22.80
C GLY A 131 -9.95 -15.20 22.51
N VAL A 132 -10.22 -13.97 22.05
CA VAL A 132 -11.60 -13.45 21.88
C VAL A 132 -12.38 -14.24 20.84
N CYS A 133 -11.87 -14.40 19.62
CA CYS A 133 -12.57 -15.14 18.56
C CYS A 133 -12.79 -16.62 18.94
N SER A 134 -11.84 -17.23 19.64
CA SER A 134 -11.95 -18.63 20.09
C SER A 134 -12.94 -18.80 21.25
N GLY A 135 -13.04 -17.80 22.15
CA GLY A 135 -14.06 -17.75 23.20
C GLY A 135 -15.48 -17.56 22.65
N ILE A 136 -15.65 -16.65 21.69
CA ILE A 136 -16.92 -16.42 20.97
C ILE A 136 -17.34 -17.69 20.22
N ALA A 137 -16.40 -18.33 19.51
CA ALA A 137 -16.61 -19.60 18.82
C ALA A 137 -17.13 -20.70 19.76
N ASN A 138 -16.47 -20.90 20.91
CA ASN A 138 -16.88 -21.89 21.90
C ASN A 138 -18.25 -21.57 22.53
N TYR A 139 -18.55 -20.30 22.78
CA TYR A 139 -19.85 -19.86 23.31
C TYR A 139 -21.01 -20.18 22.36
N PHE A 140 -20.85 -19.88 21.06
CA PHE A 140 -21.88 -20.11 20.05
C PHE A 140 -21.87 -21.53 19.42
N GLY A 141 -20.85 -22.35 19.68
CA GLY A 141 -20.69 -23.69 19.08
C GLY A 141 -20.29 -23.66 17.60
N ILE A 142 -19.54 -22.65 17.17
CA ILE A 142 -19.16 -22.40 15.76
C ILE A 142 -17.64 -22.51 15.64
N ASP A 143 -17.11 -22.92 14.47
CA ASP A 143 -15.66 -22.94 14.22
C ASP A 143 -15.03 -21.54 14.40
N ALA A 144 -13.94 -21.49 15.18
CA ALA A 144 -13.15 -20.28 15.41
C ALA A 144 -12.56 -19.70 14.12
N ILE A 145 -12.36 -20.48 13.05
CA ILE A 145 -11.97 -19.99 11.72
C ILE A 145 -13.06 -19.03 11.17
N ILE A 146 -14.34 -19.39 11.27
CA ILE A 146 -15.46 -18.57 10.79
C ILE A 146 -15.48 -17.23 11.55
N VAL A 147 -15.37 -17.28 12.88
CA VAL A 147 -15.34 -16.07 13.72
C VAL A 147 -14.12 -15.19 13.40
N ARG A 148 -12.96 -15.79 13.11
CA ARG A 148 -11.75 -15.05 12.67
C ARG A 148 -11.95 -14.39 11.30
N VAL A 149 -12.60 -15.05 10.35
CA VAL A 149 -12.93 -14.47 9.03
C VAL A 149 -13.90 -13.30 9.17
N ILE A 150 -14.95 -13.42 9.99
CA ILE A 150 -15.90 -12.33 10.27
C ILE A 150 -15.17 -11.11 10.85
N PHE A 151 -14.31 -11.30 11.86
CA PHE A 151 -13.53 -10.19 12.42
C PHE A 151 -12.53 -9.60 11.41
N ALA A 152 -11.93 -10.42 10.53
CA ALA A 152 -11.05 -9.93 9.47
C ALA A 152 -11.80 -9.07 8.42
N ILE A 153 -13.03 -9.43 8.06
CA ILE A 153 -13.88 -8.63 7.17
C ILE A 153 -14.27 -7.32 7.86
N LEU A 154 -14.72 -7.37 9.12
CA LEU A 154 -15.07 -6.18 9.91
C LEU A 154 -13.87 -5.25 10.18
N LEU A 155 -12.63 -5.76 10.10
CA LEU A 155 -11.41 -4.96 10.21
C LEU A 155 -11.29 -3.93 9.07
N PHE A 156 -11.71 -4.27 7.84
CA PHE A 156 -11.70 -3.35 6.71
C PHE A 156 -12.71 -2.20 6.87
N SER A 157 -13.73 -2.38 7.73
CA SER A 157 -14.67 -1.33 8.13
C SER A 157 -14.20 -0.51 9.34
N GLY A 158 -13.02 -0.79 9.90
CA GLY A 158 -12.47 -0.18 11.12
C GLY A 158 -13.15 -0.63 12.43
N ILE A 159 -14.47 -0.77 12.43
CA ILE A 159 -15.31 -1.16 13.57
C ILE A 159 -14.84 -2.49 14.19
N GLY A 160 -14.44 -3.47 13.37
CA GLY A 160 -13.97 -4.78 13.86
C GLY A 160 -12.76 -4.70 14.79
N PHE A 161 -11.86 -3.72 14.59
CA PHE A 161 -10.71 -3.51 15.47
C PHE A 161 -11.14 -3.03 16.86
N ILE A 162 -12.04 -2.03 16.91
CA ILE A 162 -12.53 -1.44 18.16
C ILE A 162 -13.36 -2.47 18.93
N ALA A 163 -14.28 -3.16 18.26
CA ALA A 163 -15.09 -4.22 18.87
C ALA A 163 -14.24 -5.36 19.44
N TYR A 164 -13.18 -5.76 18.73
CA TYR A 164 -12.24 -6.78 19.19
C TYR A 164 -11.50 -6.34 20.46
N LEU A 165 -11.01 -5.11 20.50
CA LEU A 165 -10.25 -4.57 21.64
C LEU A 165 -11.16 -4.42 22.87
N LEU A 166 -12.40 -3.95 22.68
CA LEU A 166 -13.41 -3.83 23.74
C LEU A 166 -13.75 -5.21 24.34
N LEU A 167 -14.01 -6.22 23.50
CA LEU A 167 -14.24 -7.60 23.94
C LEU A 167 -13.00 -8.24 24.59
N TRP A 168 -11.78 -7.87 24.17
CA TRP A 168 -10.55 -8.34 24.81
C TRP A 168 -10.37 -7.84 26.25
N VAL A 169 -10.90 -6.64 26.56
CA VAL A 169 -10.90 -6.05 27.91
C VAL A 169 -12.07 -6.55 28.77
N VAL A 170 -13.25 -6.71 28.17
CA VAL A 170 -14.49 -7.03 28.91
C VAL A 170 -14.67 -8.53 29.17
N VAL A 171 -14.20 -9.42 28.29
CA VAL A 171 -14.42 -10.87 28.43
C VAL A 171 -13.34 -11.51 29.33
N PRO A 172 -13.70 -12.12 30.47
CA PRO A 172 -12.75 -12.75 31.39
C PRO A 172 -12.10 -14.00 30.79
N SER A 173 -10.85 -14.28 31.16
CA SER A 173 -10.10 -15.45 30.69
C SER A 173 -10.38 -16.73 31.46
N THR A 174 -10.42 -17.86 30.75
CA THR A 174 -10.63 -19.20 31.33
C THR A 174 -9.48 -19.68 32.23
N ALA A 175 -8.33 -19.00 32.20
CA ALA A 175 -7.15 -19.33 33.01
C ALA A 175 -7.32 -19.15 34.54
N SER A 176 -8.49 -18.67 35.01
CA SER A 176 -8.84 -18.61 36.44
C SER A 176 -9.68 -19.78 36.94
N THR A 177 -10.20 -20.65 36.07
CA THR A 177 -11.09 -21.77 36.44
C THR A 177 -10.49 -23.16 36.24
N GLU A 178 -9.44 -23.33 35.42
CA GLU A 178 -8.73 -24.61 35.26
C GLU A 178 -7.37 -24.60 35.99
N ILE A 179 -7.35 -25.09 37.23
CA ILE A 179 -6.11 -25.38 37.98
C ILE A 179 -5.46 -26.64 37.39
N GLY A 180 -4.74 -26.48 36.29
CA GLY A 180 -4.07 -27.57 35.57
C GLY A 180 -3.89 -27.36 34.07
N GLY A 181 -4.54 -26.36 33.47
CA GLY A 181 -4.46 -26.10 32.02
C GLY A 181 -3.02 -25.90 31.52
N GLN A 182 -2.52 -26.82 30.69
CA GLN A 182 -1.14 -26.80 30.21
C GLN A 182 -0.92 -25.65 29.21
N ARG A 183 -0.21 -24.61 29.66
CA ARG A 183 0.11 -23.44 28.83
C ARG A 183 1.11 -23.83 27.73
N ARG A 184 0.70 -23.73 26.46
CA ARG A 184 1.63 -23.77 25.33
C ARG A 184 2.72 -22.73 25.51
N LYS A 185 3.98 -23.11 25.30
CA LYS A 185 5.15 -22.21 25.28
C LYS A 185 5.61 -22.03 23.84
N LEU A 186 5.97 -20.80 23.46
CA LEU A 186 6.50 -20.54 22.12
C LEU A 186 7.98 -20.98 22.09
N TYR A 187 8.25 -22.07 21.39
CA TYR A 187 9.59 -22.57 21.07
C TYR A 187 9.89 -22.42 19.58
N ARG A 188 11.17 -22.48 19.22
CA ARG A 188 11.69 -22.36 17.87
C ARG A 188 11.92 -23.75 17.27
N ASP A 189 11.03 -24.19 16.39
CA ASP A 189 11.05 -25.52 15.76
C ASP A 189 12.27 -25.68 14.83
N ASN A 190 13.05 -26.73 15.10
CA ASN A 190 14.27 -27.07 14.41
C ASN A 190 14.10 -28.02 13.22
N ASP A 191 12.99 -28.75 13.13
CA ASP A 191 12.76 -29.79 12.12
C ASP A 191 12.27 -29.20 10.79
N HIS A 192 11.44 -28.15 10.85
CA HIS A 192 10.88 -27.47 9.68
C HIS A 192 11.57 -26.11 9.36
N LYS A 193 12.80 -25.90 9.84
CA LYS A 193 13.54 -24.65 9.65
C LYS A 193 14.04 -24.46 8.21
N ILE A 194 13.96 -23.23 7.71
CA ILE A 194 14.65 -22.77 6.49
C ILE A 194 15.78 -21.82 6.89
N ILE A 195 15.42 -20.75 7.59
CA ILE A 195 16.31 -19.89 8.37
C ILE A 195 15.81 -20.03 9.82
N ALA A 196 16.71 -20.28 10.77
CA ALA A 196 16.52 -20.14 12.21
C ALA A 196 15.28 -20.77 12.92
N GLY A 197 14.35 -21.44 12.24
CA GLY A 197 13.19 -22.10 12.86
C GLY A 197 12.03 -21.19 13.30
N VAL A 198 12.18 -19.86 13.31
CA VAL A 198 11.19 -18.92 13.88
C VAL A 198 9.79 -19.11 13.26
N CYS A 199 9.67 -19.15 11.93
CA CYS A 199 8.38 -19.35 11.26
C CYS A 199 7.77 -20.74 11.52
N ALA A 200 8.60 -21.75 11.79
CA ALA A 200 8.15 -23.10 12.10
C ALA A 200 7.61 -23.17 13.53
N GLY A 201 8.33 -22.60 14.50
CA GLY A 201 7.87 -22.46 15.89
C GLY A 201 6.56 -21.69 15.99
N LEU A 202 6.44 -20.56 15.29
CA LEU A 202 5.19 -19.80 15.19
C LEU A 202 4.05 -20.62 14.54
N GLY A 203 4.36 -21.41 13.51
CA GLY A 203 3.38 -22.30 12.87
C GLY A 203 2.83 -23.34 13.84
N SER A 204 3.72 -24.10 14.48
CA SER A 204 3.38 -25.15 15.45
C SER A 204 2.64 -24.62 16.68
N TYR A 205 3.07 -23.47 17.22
CA TYR A 205 2.46 -22.82 18.39
C TYR A 205 1.02 -22.33 18.14
N PHE A 206 0.77 -21.69 16.99
CA PHE A 206 -0.55 -21.21 16.61
C PHE A 206 -1.43 -22.25 15.90
N GLY A 207 -0.91 -23.46 15.64
CA GLY A 207 -1.61 -24.50 14.89
C GLY A 207 -1.86 -24.13 13.42
N VAL A 208 -0.99 -23.33 12.80
CA VAL A 208 -1.15 -22.84 11.42
C VAL A 208 -0.08 -23.41 10.47
N PRO A 209 -0.39 -23.67 9.19
CA PRO A 209 0.58 -24.11 8.21
C PRO A 209 1.80 -23.19 8.13
N VAL A 210 3.01 -23.77 8.19
CA VAL A 210 4.28 -23.03 8.28
C VAL A 210 4.55 -22.08 7.10
N TRP A 211 3.85 -22.24 5.97
CA TRP A 211 3.90 -21.29 4.86
C TRP A 211 3.27 -19.92 5.20
N LEU A 212 2.29 -19.86 6.12
CA LEU A 212 1.55 -18.64 6.43
C LEU A 212 2.41 -17.64 7.23
N PRO A 213 3.16 -18.02 8.30
CA PRO A 213 4.17 -17.15 8.90
C PRO A 213 5.29 -16.78 7.93
N ARG A 214 5.73 -17.71 7.06
CA ARG A 214 6.74 -17.41 6.02
C ARG A 214 6.26 -16.33 5.05
N LEU A 215 5.01 -16.38 4.59
CA LEU A 215 4.43 -15.35 3.73
C LEU A 215 4.30 -14.01 4.46
N LEU A 216 3.87 -14.01 5.73
CA LEU A 216 3.76 -12.79 6.55
C LEU A 216 5.08 -12.02 6.64
N PHE A 217 6.21 -12.71 6.83
CA PHE A 217 7.54 -12.07 6.81
C PHE A 217 8.04 -11.68 5.40
N LEU A 218 7.44 -12.21 4.33
CA LEU A 218 7.80 -11.90 2.93
C LEU A 218 6.95 -10.79 2.30
N ILE A 219 5.72 -10.56 2.76
CA ILE A 219 4.81 -9.50 2.24
C ILE A 219 5.48 -8.11 2.19
N PRO A 220 6.23 -7.63 3.22
CA PRO A 220 6.92 -6.34 3.17
C PRO A 220 8.02 -6.23 2.10
N PHE A 221 8.54 -7.35 1.61
CA PHE A 221 9.49 -7.40 0.49
C PHE A 221 8.76 -7.43 -0.86
N LEU A 222 7.60 -8.08 -0.93
CA LEU A 222 6.78 -8.16 -2.14
C LEU A 222 6.05 -6.84 -2.43
N SER A 223 5.63 -6.11 -1.39
CA SER A 223 4.94 -4.81 -1.47
C SER A 223 5.71 -3.76 -2.29
N PHE A 224 7.04 -3.84 -2.31
CA PHE A 224 7.92 -2.97 -3.11
C PHE A 224 7.56 -2.96 -4.61
N ALA A 225 7.11 -4.10 -5.16
CA ALA A 225 6.75 -4.21 -6.58
C ALA A 225 5.40 -3.56 -6.94
N PHE A 226 4.52 -3.31 -5.95
CA PHE A 226 3.13 -2.90 -6.17
C PHE A 226 2.85 -1.41 -5.89
N LYS A 227 3.87 -0.59 -5.62
CA LYS A 227 3.72 0.88 -5.52
C LYS A 227 3.64 1.58 -6.88
N PHE A 228 2.82 1.06 -7.79
CA PHE A 228 2.28 1.85 -8.90
C PHE A 228 0.98 2.54 -8.42
N GLY A 229 0.80 3.80 -8.83
CA GLY A 229 -0.11 4.71 -8.14
C GLY A 229 -1.61 4.43 -8.31
N HIS A 230 -2.38 4.98 -7.37
CA HIS A 230 -3.83 5.23 -7.48
C HIS A 230 -4.79 4.02 -7.50
N TRP A 231 -4.40 2.90 -6.89
CA TRP A 231 -5.38 1.99 -6.27
C TRP A 231 -5.63 2.43 -4.83
N GLY A 232 -6.91 2.53 -4.44
CA GLY A 232 -7.39 3.15 -3.18
C GLY A 232 -7.15 2.34 -1.91
N ILE A 233 -5.94 1.83 -1.71
CA ILE A 233 -5.56 1.05 -0.52
C ILE A 233 -5.17 2.03 0.60
N PRO A 234 -5.74 1.93 1.83
CA PRO A 234 -5.39 2.82 2.93
C PRO A 234 -3.90 2.83 3.28
N ASN A 235 -3.36 4.02 3.57
CA ASN A 235 -1.93 4.22 3.82
C ASN A 235 -1.35 3.36 4.96
N PHE A 236 -2.16 2.92 5.93
CA PHE A 236 -1.70 2.03 7.01
C PHE A 236 -1.35 0.60 6.54
N ILE A 237 -1.86 0.17 5.37
CA ILE A 237 -1.52 -1.11 4.73
C ILE A 237 -0.24 -0.96 3.87
N SER A 238 0.26 0.26 3.67
CA SER A 238 1.48 0.51 2.90
C SER A 238 2.75 0.15 3.68
N PHE A 239 2.98 -1.17 3.84
CA PHE A 239 4.24 -1.80 4.24
C PHE A 239 5.33 -1.56 3.18
N SER A 240 5.69 -0.28 3.06
CA SER A 240 6.90 0.23 2.43
C SER A 240 8.09 -0.58 2.95
N PHE A 241 9.01 -0.96 2.06
CA PHE A 241 10.17 -1.81 2.35
C PHE A 241 10.76 -1.48 3.73
N SER A 242 10.46 -2.33 4.71
CA SER A 242 10.76 -2.07 6.11
C SER A 242 11.76 -3.10 6.61
N PRO A 243 13.02 -2.70 6.84
CA PRO A 243 13.98 -3.48 7.61
C PRO A 243 13.41 -3.92 8.97
N GLY A 244 12.41 -3.22 9.50
CA GLY A 244 11.65 -3.63 10.69
C GLY A 244 11.13 -5.07 10.63
N SER A 245 10.71 -5.57 9.47
CA SER A 245 10.26 -6.99 9.34
C SER A 245 11.40 -7.99 9.58
N LEU A 246 12.60 -7.69 9.07
CA LEU A 246 13.82 -8.47 9.26
C LEU A 246 14.41 -8.28 10.68
N ILE A 247 14.30 -7.08 11.24
CA ILE A 247 14.70 -6.79 12.63
C ILE A 247 13.79 -7.53 13.61
N ILE A 248 12.47 -7.51 13.43
CA ILE A 248 11.51 -8.31 14.22
C ILE A 248 11.83 -9.79 14.09
N TYR A 249 12.18 -10.27 12.90
CA TYR A 249 12.60 -11.66 12.71
C TYR A 249 13.88 -12.02 13.51
N ILE A 250 14.88 -11.14 13.54
CA ILE A 250 16.11 -11.30 14.32
C ILE A 250 15.83 -11.21 15.83
N ILE A 251 14.94 -10.32 16.27
CA ILE A 251 14.52 -10.23 17.68
C ILE A 251 13.81 -11.51 18.11
N LEU A 252 12.87 -12.03 17.31
CA LEU A 252 12.20 -13.30 17.59
C LEU A 252 13.18 -14.49 17.54
N TRP A 253 14.18 -14.47 16.68
CA TRP A 253 15.24 -15.48 16.67
C TRP A 253 16.09 -15.47 17.95
N LEU A 254 16.43 -14.28 18.45
CA LEU A 254 17.25 -14.09 19.65
C LEU A 254 16.49 -14.39 20.94
N VAL A 255 15.19 -14.04 21.00
CA VAL A 255 14.35 -14.16 22.20
C VAL A 255 13.73 -15.56 22.34
N ILE A 256 13.43 -16.27 21.25
CA ILE A 256 12.75 -17.57 21.29
C ILE A 256 13.77 -18.72 21.35
N PRO A 257 13.77 -19.56 22.42
CA PRO A 257 14.67 -20.71 22.54
C PRO A 257 14.31 -21.83 21.55
N GLU A 258 15.29 -22.64 21.17
CA GLU A 258 15.06 -23.85 20.37
C GLU A 258 14.42 -24.94 21.23
N ALA A 259 13.43 -25.66 20.69
CA ALA A 259 13.03 -26.93 21.28
C ALA A 259 14.11 -27.97 20.95
N LEU A 260 14.70 -28.56 21.98
CA LEU A 260 15.75 -29.58 21.86
C LEU A 260 15.26 -30.95 22.33
N THR A 261 14.34 -30.97 23.29
CA THR A 261 13.70 -32.20 23.81
C THR A 261 12.36 -32.48 23.15
N THR A 262 11.95 -33.74 23.10
CA THR A 262 10.61 -34.13 22.64
C THR A 262 9.52 -33.53 23.53
N SER A 263 9.74 -33.41 24.84
CA SER A 263 8.82 -32.71 25.75
C SER A 263 8.56 -31.26 25.34
N GLU A 264 9.58 -30.48 24.96
CA GLU A 264 9.40 -29.10 24.46
C GLU A 264 8.67 -29.06 23.11
N LYS A 265 8.86 -30.07 22.25
CA LYS A 265 8.10 -30.22 21.00
C LYS A 265 6.62 -30.53 21.24
N LEU A 266 6.30 -31.29 22.30
CA LEU A 266 4.91 -31.55 22.72
C LEU A 266 4.30 -30.30 23.38
N GLU A 267 5.03 -29.64 24.29
CA GLU A 267 4.60 -28.40 24.95
C GLU A 267 4.31 -27.26 23.96
N MET A 268 5.08 -27.11 22.86
CA MET A 268 4.82 -26.03 21.90
C MET A 268 3.49 -26.21 21.16
N LYS A 269 3.08 -27.46 20.92
CA LYS A 269 1.79 -27.80 20.29
C LYS A 269 0.63 -27.85 21.30
N GLY A 270 0.93 -28.05 22.59
CA GLY A 270 -0.07 -28.34 23.63
C GLY A 270 -0.50 -29.80 23.67
N GLU A 271 0.34 -30.72 23.20
CA GLU A 271 0.13 -32.17 23.33
C GLU A 271 0.54 -32.62 24.75
N LYS A 272 -0.20 -33.56 25.36
CA LYS A 272 0.07 -34.03 26.73
C LYS A 272 1.45 -34.69 26.82
N VAL A 273 2.32 -34.15 27.67
CA VAL A 273 3.63 -34.73 28.00
C VAL A 273 3.43 -35.91 28.97
N ASP A 274 3.39 -37.12 28.42
CA ASP A 274 3.26 -38.38 29.15
C ASP A 274 4.34 -39.38 28.67
N MET A 275 4.66 -40.37 29.50
CA MET A 275 5.61 -41.44 29.20
C MET A 275 5.32 -42.13 27.85
N ASN A 276 4.03 -42.29 27.51
CA ASN A 276 3.60 -42.97 26.28
C ASN A 276 3.69 -42.07 25.04
N SER A 277 3.35 -40.77 25.16
CA SER A 277 3.49 -39.83 24.02
C SER A 277 4.97 -39.54 23.71
N ILE A 278 5.81 -39.42 24.74
CA ILE A 278 7.27 -39.34 24.60
C ILE A 278 7.80 -40.60 23.91
N LYS A 279 7.43 -41.80 24.36
CA LYS A 279 7.88 -43.07 23.78
C LYS A 279 7.51 -43.18 22.30
N ASN A 280 6.27 -42.86 21.94
CA ASN A 280 5.80 -42.94 20.54
C ASN A 280 6.53 -41.92 19.66
N SER A 281 6.66 -40.67 20.10
CA SER A 281 7.41 -39.62 19.38
C SER A 281 8.89 -40.00 19.19
N VAL A 282 9.54 -40.55 20.20
CA VAL A 282 10.95 -41.01 20.10
C VAL A 282 11.08 -42.22 19.16
N MET A 283 10.11 -43.13 19.14
CA MET A 283 10.12 -44.25 18.18
C MET A 283 9.89 -43.78 16.73
N GLU A 284 9.03 -42.80 16.51
CA GLU A 284 8.80 -42.17 15.20
C GLU A 284 10.03 -41.40 14.71
N GLU A 285 10.64 -40.57 15.57
CA GLU A 285 11.91 -39.89 15.28
C GLU A 285 13.04 -40.89 14.98
N MET A 286 13.14 -41.99 15.74
CA MET A 286 14.14 -43.03 15.49
C MET A 286 13.95 -43.74 14.14
N GLN A 287 12.70 -43.94 13.70
CA GLN A 287 12.42 -44.46 12.35
C GLN A 287 12.80 -43.45 11.27
N GLY A 288 12.42 -42.17 11.42
CA GLY A 288 12.80 -41.11 10.49
C GLY A 288 14.33 -40.88 10.42
N VAL A 289 15.04 -41.01 11.54
CA VAL A 289 16.51 -40.96 11.59
C VAL A 289 17.12 -42.19 10.90
N LYS A 290 16.54 -43.39 11.07
CA LYS A 290 16.99 -44.61 10.38
C LYS A 290 16.85 -44.50 8.86
N GLU A 291 15.74 -43.96 8.35
CA GLU A 291 15.57 -43.69 6.92
C GLU A 291 16.56 -42.63 6.42
N ARG A 292 16.67 -41.49 7.13
CA ARG A 292 17.62 -40.42 6.79
C ARG A 292 19.05 -40.94 6.76
N ALA A 293 19.45 -41.77 7.71
CA ALA A 293 20.77 -42.41 7.76
C ALA A 293 21.00 -43.42 6.61
N GLN A 294 19.99 -44.22 6.25
CA GLN A 294 20.07 -45.11 5.07
C GLN A 294 20.12 -44.34 3.74
N LYS A 295 19.51 -43.16 3.68
CA LYS A 295 19.60 -42.28 2.50
C LYS A 295 20.96 -41.58 2.43
N LEU A 296 21.43 -41.02 3.54
CA LEU A 296 22.77 -40.43 3.65
C LEU A 296 23.90 -41.43 3.38
N SER A 297 23.77 -42.69 3.82
CA SER A 297 24.79 -43.71 3.53
C SER A 297 24.80 -44.13 2.05
N LYS A 298 23.65 -44.19 1.38
CA LYS A 298 23.55 -44.39 -0.07
C LYS A 298 24.15 -43.22 -0.85
N GLU A 299 23.81 -41.98 -0.49
CA GLU A 299 24.34 -40.75 -1.12
C GLU A 299 25.85 -40.56 -0.82
N ALA A 300 26.33 -40.94 0.37
CA ALA A 300 27.76 -40.94 0.68
C ALA A 300 28.52 -42.05 -0.08
N ALA A 301 27.92 -43.23 -0.28
CA ALA A 301 28.55 -44.32 -1.03
C ALA A 301 28.71 -43.99 -2.53
N THR A 302 27.78 -43.24 -3.13
CA THR A 302 27.96 -42.73 -4.50
C THR A 302 28.99 -41.60 -4.54
N PHE A 303 28.91 -40.61 -3.63
CA PHE A 303 29.85 -39.49 -3.57
C PHE A 303 31.30 -39.92 -3.32
N ALA A 304 31.52 -40.92 -2.46
CA ALA A 304 32.84 -41.47 -2.16
C ALA A 304 33.46 -42.21 -3.37
N ARG A 305 32.64 -42.86 -4.21
CA ARG A 305 33.11 -43.51 -5.44
C ARG A 305 33.55 -42.51 -6.51
N GLU A 306 32.90 -41.35 -6.62
CA GLU A 306 33.25 -40.35 -7.65
C GLU A 306 34.36 -39.36 -7.24
N LYS A 307 34.55 -39.05 -5.94
CA LYS A 307 35.40 -37.91 -5.51
C LYS A 307 36.53 -38.20 -4.53
N SER A 308 36.78 -39.46 -4.18
CA SER A 308 37.87 -39.84 -3.25
C SER A 308 39.25 -39.28 -3.60
N LYS A 309 39.60 -39.17 -4.90
CA LYS A 309 40.93 -38.70 -5.35
C LYS A 309 41.17 -37.18 -5.30
N THR A 310 40.14 -36.34 -5.16
CA THR A 310 40.31 -34.87 -5.09
C THR A 310 40.05 -34.29 -3.71
N VAL A 311 39.38 -35.03 -2.82
CA VAL A 311 38.99 -34.52 -1.49
C VAL A 311 40.12 -34.70 -0.45
N ALA A 312 40.97 -35.72 -0.61
CA ALA A 312 42.08 -35.99 0.31
C ALA A 312 43.14 -34.87 0.36
N SER A 313 43.40 -34.18 -0.76
CA SER A 313 44.32 -33.03 -0.82
C SER A 313 43.76 -31.80 -0.09
N ASP A 314 42.47 -31.54 -0.24
CA ASP A 314 41.82 -30.34 0.28
C ASP A 314 41.62 -30.41 1.80
N ILE A 315 41.35 -31.61 2.33
CA ILE A 315 41.19 -31.85 3.78
C ILE A 315 42.47 -31.49 4.55
N HIS A 316 43.65 -31.83 4.04
CA HIS A 316 44.92 -31.50 4.71
C HIS A 316 45.21 -29.99 4.79
N GLN A 317 44.65 -29.17 3.89
CA GLN A 317 44.73 -27.71 3.99
C GLN A 317 43.59 -27.10 4.84
N ALA A 318 42.45 -27.78 4.94
CA ALA A 318 41.32 -27.34 5.77
C ALA A 318 41.56 -27.53 7.28
N ALA A 319 42.33 -28.56 7.67
CA ALA A 319 42.53 -28.95 9.07
C ALA A 319 43.09 -27.84 9.99
N HIS A 320 43.90 -26.92 9.46
CA HIS A 320 44.48 -25.80 10.23
C HIS A 320 43.66 -24.49 10.19
N ARG A 321 42.38 -24.53 9.84
CA ARG A 321 41.46 -23.37 9.93
C ARG A 321 40.22 -23.64 10.78
N SER A 322 40.42 -24.25 11.95
CA SER A 322 39.45 -24.25 13.05
C SER A 322 39.30 -22.84 13.63
N GLY A 323 38.61 -21.97 12.89
CA GLY A 323 38.60 -20.52 13.14
C GLY A 323 37.81 -19.69 12.14
N ARG A 324 36.79 -20.27 11.47
CA ARG A 324 35.81 -19.49 10.71
C ARG A 324 34.89 -18.74 11.68
N SER A 325 35.34 -17.56 12.08
CA SER A 325 34.60 -16.67 12.96
C SER A 325 33.29 -16.19 12.32
N LEU A 326 32.43 -15.58 13.14
CA LEU A 326 31.16 -14.97 12.70
C LEU A 326 31.32 -14.01 11.51
N GLY A 327 32.50 -13.44 11.30
CA GLY A 327 32.82 -12.57 10.16
C GLY A 327 32.58 -13.23 8.78
N ASP A 328 32.89 -14.52 8.60
CA ASP A 328 32.65 -15.22 7.33
C ASP A 328 31.14 -15.34 7.03
N ILE A 329 30.32 -15.57 8.07
CA ILE A 329 28.87 -15.67 7.98
C ILE A 329 28.25 -14.27 7.75
N ILE A 330 28.73 -13.26 8.46
CA ILE A 330 28.32 -11.86 8.29
C ILE A 330 28.65 -11.39 6.85
N ALA A 331 29.84 -11.69 6.33
CA ALA A 331 30.22 -11.36 4.96
C ALA A 331 29.36 -12.09 3.91
N LEU A 332 28.96 -13.35 4.17
CA LEU A 332 28.00 -14.08 3.33
C LEU A 332 26.63 -13.39 3.32
N LEU A 333 26.11 -12.99 4.48
CA LEU A 333 24.83 -12.30 4.60
C LEU A 333 24.85 -10.93 3.91
N PHE A 334 25.88 -10.11 4.13
CA PHE A 334 26.08 -8.84 3.40
C PHE A 334 26.14 -9.04 1.88
N LYS A 335 26.80 -10.11 1.41
CA LYS A 335 26.89 -10.44 -0.01
C LYS A 335 25.55 -10.85 -0.62
N ILE A 336 24.73 -11.60 0.12
CA ILE A 336 23.35 -11.96 -0.29
C ILE A 336 22.48 -10.69 -0.32
N PHE A 337 22.53 -9.87 0.73
CA PHE A 337 21.81 -8.60 0.84
C PHE A 337 22.16 -7.62 -0.28
N PHE A 338 23.45 -7.46 -0.60
CA PHE A 338 23.89 -6.60 -1.70
C PHE A 338 23.43 -7.11 -3.07
N TYR A 339 23.46 -8.42 -3.33
CA TYR A 339 22.91 -8.97 -4.57
C TYR A 339 21.38 -8.88 -4.64
N PHE A 340 20.67 -8.94 -3.50
CA PHE A 340 19.23 -8.69 -3.43
C PHE A 340 18.88 -7.24 -3.78
N ILE A 341 19.60 -6.26 -3.22
CA ILE A 341 19.45 -4.84 -3.56
C ILE A 341 19.80 -4.56 -5.02
N ALA A 342 20.93 -5.09 -5.52
CA ALA A 342 21.29 -4.95 -6.94
C ALA A 342 20.23 -5.57 -7.86
N GLY A 343 19.62 -6.69 -7.46
CA GLY A 343 18.51 -7.32 -8.17
C GLY A 343 17.22 -6.49 -8.16
N SER A 344 16.83 -5.93 -7.01
CA SER A 344 15.61 -5.11 -6.93
C SER A 344 15.75 -3.78 -7.67
N ILE A 345 16.93 -3.14 -7.64
CA ILE A 345 17.26 -1.97 -8.46
C ILE A 345 17.20 -2.32 -9.95
N ALA A 346 17.80 -3.44 -10.37
CA ALA A 346 17.78 -3.88 -11.76
C ALA A 346 16.36 -4.17 -12.28
N ILE A 347 15.50 -4.80 -11.45
CA ILE A 347 14.09 -5.05 -11.78
C ILE A 347 13.30 -3.75 -11.85
N ALA A 348 13.45 -2.85 -10.86
CA ALA A 348 12.79 -1.54 -10.87
C ALA A 348 13.19 -0.69 -12.08
N LEU A 349 14.46 -0.76 -12.51
CA LEU A 349 14.96 -0.08 -13.71
C LEU A 349 14.38 -0.71 -14.99
N ILE A 350 14.29 -2.04 -15.10
CA ILE A 350 13.58 -2.69 -16.21
C ILE A 350 12.12 -2.22 -16.27
N VAL A 351 11.39 -2.25 -15.16
CA VAL A 351 9.97 -1.86 -15.11
C VAL A 351 9.79 -0.37 -15.45
N GLY A 352 10.68 0.50 -14.97
CA GLY A 352 10.69 1.92 -15.30
C GLY A 352 10.94 2.18 -16.80
N LEU A 353 11.96 1.54 -17.40
CA LEU A 353 12.23 1.66 -18.83
C LEU A 353 11.13 1.02 -19.69
N PHE A 354 10.54 -0.10 -19.25
CA PHE A 354 9.43 -0.74 -19.96
C PHE A 354 8.16 0.12 -19.95
N GLY A 355 7.85 0.75 -18.80
CA GLY A 355 6.79 1.75 -18.69
C GLY A 355 7.05 2.99 -19.58
N LEU A 356 8.29 3.49 -19.60
CA LEU A 356 8.72 4.57 -20.49
C LEU A 356 8.58 4.16 -21.98
N GLY A 357 8.92 2.91 -22.32
CA GLY A 357 8.75 2.35 -23.66
C GLY A 357 7.28 2.28 -24.09
N ILE A 358 6.38 1.82 -23.20
CA ILE A 358 4.93 1.81 -23.45
C ILE A 358 4.41 3.24 -23.65
N ALA A 359 4.82 4.19 -22.81
CA ALA A 359 4.43 5.59 -22.95
C ALA A 359 4.93 6.20 -24.28
N ALA A 360 6.20 5.95 -24.64
CA ALA A 360 6.79 6.40 -25.89
C ALA A 360 6.07 5.81 -27.12
N VAL A 361 5.71 4.53 -27.10
CA VAL A 361 4.91 3.87 -28.15
C VAL A 361 3.49 4.44 -28.22
N GLY A 362 2.87 4.76 -27.09
CA GLY A 362 1.54 5.39 -27.03
C GLY A 362 1.50 6.80 -27.61
N ILE A 363 2.58 7.58 -27.44
CA ILE A 363 2.74 8.92 -28.01
C ILE A 363 3.21 8.85 -29.48
N PHE A 364 3.78 7.72 -29.92
CA PHE A 364 4.46 7.60 -31.21
C PHE A 364 3.65 7.98 -32.47
N PRO A 365 2.31 7.78 -32.55
CA PRO A 365 1.51 8.31 -33.67
C PRO A 365 1.60 9.83 -33.85
N LEU A 366 1.85 10.58 -32.76
CA LEU A 366 1.99 12.04 -32.78
C LEU A 366 3.34 12.50 -33.34
N LYS A 367 4.27 11.58 -33.63
CA LYS A 367 5.61 11.91 -34.15
C LYS A 367 5.53 12.71 -35.47
N ASP A 368 4.57 12.41 -36.33
CA ASP A 368 4.47 13.06 -37.64
C ASP A 368 3.89 14.47 -37.56
N PHE A 369 3.27 14.82 -36.43
CA PHE A 369 2.84 16.17 -36.10
C PHE A 369 3.90 16.95 -35.32
N VAL A 370 4.76 16.31 -34.53
CA VAL A 370 5.78 17.02 -33.72
C VAL A 370 7.16 17.04 -34.38
N LEU A 371 7.63 15.93 -34.93
CA LEU A 371 9.00 15.78 -35.42
C LEU A 371 9.18 16.36 -36.84
N ASN A 372 10.31 17.04 -37.03
CA ASN A 372 10.68 17.71 -38.27
C ASN A 372 11.84 16.99 -38.99
N GLY A 373 11.60 16.63 -40.25
CA GLY A 373 12.55 15.96 -41.14
C GLY A 373 12.99 14.55 -40.70
N THR A 374 13.82 13.93 -41.54
CA THR A 374 14.36 12.58 -41.33
C THR A 374 15.27 12.51 -40.10
N GLY A 375 15.99 13.58 -39.78
CA GLY A 375 16.94 13.63 -38.66
C GLY A 375 16.27 13.43 -37.29
N GLN A 376 15.24 14.21 -36.96
CA GLN A 376 14.53 14.04 -35.69
C GLN A 376 13.81 12.69 -35.61
N ASN A 377 13.24 12.20 -36.73
CA ASN A 377 12.64 10.86 -36.80
C ASN A 377 13.66 9.75 -36.52
N LEU A 378 14.86 9.82 -37.10
CA LEU A 378 15.93 8.85 -36.85
C LEU A 378 16.41 8.90 -35.39
N LEU A 379 16.52 10.09 -34.80
CA LEU A 379 16.88 10.27 -33.39
C LEU A 379 15.80 9.74 -32.42
N ALA A 380 14.52 9.85 -32.78
CA ALA A 380 13.41 9.28 -32.03
C ALA A 380 13.40 7.74 -32.07
N TRP A 381 13.56 7.13 -33.24
CA TRP A 381 13.76 5.68 -33.37
C TRP A 381 15.01 5.20 -32.64
N GLY A 382 16.12 5.91 -32.78
CA GLY A 382 17.38 5.62 -32.07
C GLY A 382 17.22 5.71 -30.55
N THR A 383 16.41 6.63 -30.04
CA THR A 383 16.05 6.69 -28.62
C THR A 383 15.26 5.45 -28.20
N LEU A 384 14.19 5.11 -28.92
CA LEU A 384 13.34 3.96 -28.58
C LEU A 384 14.14 2.63 -28.56
N VAL A 385 15.00 2.42 -29.56
CA VAL A 385 15.83 1.21 -29.66
C VAL A 385 17.02 1.24 -28.69
N PHE A 386 17.88 2.27 -28.77
CA PHE A 386 19.17 2.25 -28.09
C PHE A 386 19.14 2.82 -26.67
N PHE A 387 18.25 3.75 -26.34
CA PHE A 387 18.13 4.28 -24.98
C PHE A 387 17.21 3.43 -24.10
N ILE A 388 16.10 2.91 -24.65
CA ILE A 388 15.11 2.14 -23.88
C ILE A 388 15.32 0.62 -24.01
N ALA A 389 15.30 0.06 -25.23
CA ALA A 389 15.31 -1.40 -25.40
C ALA A 389 16.67 -2.07 -25.09
N VAL A 390 17.79 -1.45 -25.47
CA VAL A 390 19.14 -2.00 -25.24
C VAL A 390 19.44 -2.28 -23.75
N PRO A 391 19.19 -1.36 -22.79
CA PRO A 391 19.36 -1.67 -21.36
C PRO A 391 18.44 -2.78 -20.85
N ILE A 392 17.17 -2.82 -21.29
CA ILE A 392 16.23 -3.89 -20.92
C ILE A 392 16.79 -5.25 -21.36
N ILE A 393 17.23 -5.38 -22.61
CA ILE A 393 17.84 -6.61 -23.15
C ILE A 393 19.17 -6.92 -22.44
N GLY A 394 19.98 -5.91 -22.13
CA GLY A 394 21.25 -6.07 -21.39
C GLY A 394 21.04 -6.66 -19.99
N ILE A 395 20.05 -6.16 -19.24
CA ILE A 395 19.75 -6.65 -17.88
C ILE A 395 19.06 -8.02 -17.94
N ILE A 396 18.16 -8.26 -18.89
CA ILE A 396 17.54 -9.58 -19.09
C ILE A 396 18.59 -10.64 -19.45
N THR A 397 19.51 -10.35 -20.37
CA THR A 397 20.59 -11.30 -20.74
C THR A 397 21.59 -11.51 -19.60
N TRP A 398 21.86 -10.50 -18.78
CA TRP A 398 22.61 -10.63 -17.52
C TRP A 398 21.90 -11.53 -16.51
N LEU A 399 20.58 -11.35 -16.32
CA LEU A 399 19.75 -12.15 -15.41
C LEU A 399 19.72 -13.62 -15.82
N ILE A 400 19.49 -13.90 -17.11
CA ILE A 400 19.48 -15.27 -17.67
C ILE A 400 20.84 -15.94 -17.46
N ARG A 401 21.96 -15.25 -17.73
CA ARG A 401 23.33 -15.78 -17.48
C ARG A 401 23.60 -16.03 -16.00
N ARG A 402 23.03 -15.22 -15.11
CA ARG A 402 23.14 -15.40 -13.65
C ARG A 402 22.40 -16.65 -13.18
N ILE A 403 21.23 -16.95 -13.76
CA ILE A 403 20.44 -18.15 -13.48
C ILE A 403 21.13 -19.41 -14.05
N THR A 404 21.57 -19.39 -15.31
CA THR A 404 22.22 -20.53 -15.97
C THR A 404 23.66 -20.80 -15.50
N ARG A 405 24.18 -20.00 -14.55
CA ARG A 405 25.53 -20.11 -13.96
C ARG A 405 26.69 -20.02 -14.97
N VAL A 406 26.45 -19.52 -16.19
CA VAL A 406 27.48 -19.38 -17.24
C VAL A 406 28.49 -18.31 -16.84
N ARG A 407 29.66 -18.74 -16.35
CA ARG A 407 30.67 -17.85 -15.72
C ARG A 407 31.51 -17.03 -16.70
N LYS A 408 31.59 -17.40 -17.97
CA LYS A 408 32.36 -16.67 -19.01
C LYS A 408 31.40 -16.03 -20.01
N GLY A 409 31.21 -14.72 -19.88
CA GLY A 409 30.70 -13.88 -20.97
C GLY A 409 31.87 -13.30 -21.78
N SER A 410 31.66 -13.03 -23.07
CA SER A 410 32.64 -12.28 -23.87
C SER A 410 32.62 -10.81 -23.47
N ALA A 411 33.78 -10.26 -23.06
CA ALA A 411 33.91 -8.85 -22.67
C ALA A 411 33.50 -7.91 -23.82
N ALA A 412 33.80 -8.28 -25.06
CA ALA A 412 33.37 -7.57 -26.26
C ALA A 412 31.85 -7.35 -26.33
N LEU A 413 31.03 -8.32 -25.92
CA LEU A 413 29.57 -8.15 -25.93
C LEU A 413 29.11 -7.12 -24.88
N THR A 414 29.72 -7.13 -23.69
CA THR A 414 29.44 -6.11 -22.65
C THR A 414 29.77 -4.71 -23.18
N TRP A 415 30.92 -4.55 -23.85
CA TRP A 415 31.29 -3.29 -24.50
C TRP A 415 30.32 -2.89 -25.62
N ILE A 416 29.84 -3.83 -26.44
CA ILE A 416 28.81 -3.54 -27.46
C ILE A 416 27.53 -3.01 -26.83
N PHE A 417 27.01 -3.63 -25.75
CA PHE A 417 25.83 -3.11 -25.04
C PHE A 417 26.05 -1.71 -24.45
N ILE A 418 27.24 -1.43 -23.90
CA ILE A 418 27.59 -0.11 -23.36
C ILE A 418 27.67 0.94 -24.48
N CYS A 419 28.37 0.65 -25.58
CA CYS A 419 28.49 1.56 -26.73
C CYS A 419 27.13 1.85 -27.38
N LEU A 420 26.26 0.83 -27.52
CA LEU A 420 24.90 1.02 -28.01
C LEU A 420 24.07 1.89 -27.06
N TRP A 421 24.17 1.71 -25.74
CA TRP A 421 23.43 2.57 -24.81
C TRP A 421 23.94 4.02 -24.79
N ILE A 422 25.25 4.23 -24.94
CA ILE A 422 25.85 5.57 -25.11
C ILE A 422 25.35 6.22 -26.42
N LEU A 423 25.22 5.46 -27.51
CA LEU A 423 24.57 5.92 -28.74
C LEU A 423 23.10 6.29 -28.49
N GLY A 424 22.39 5.53 -27.66
CA GLY A 424 21.03 5.87 -27.21
C GLY A 424 20.94 7.21 -26.47
N TRP A 425 21.87 7.48 -25.55
CA TRP A 425 21.98 8.80 -24.90
C TRP A 425 22.26 9.92 -25.93
N ALA A 426 23.14 9.69 -26.90
CA ALA A 426 23.40 10.66 -27.96
C ALA A 426 22.16 10.90 -28.85
N CYS A 427 21.38 9.86 -29.16
CA CYS A 427 20.11 9.98 -29.86
C CYS A 427 19.09 10.79 -29.05
N PHE A 428 18.94 10.52 -27.76
CA PHE A 428 18.00 11.22 -26.88
C PHE A 428 18.36 12.70 -26.72
N ILE A 429 19.62 13.01 -26.42
CA ILE A 429 20.10 14.40 -26.27
C ILE A 429 19.99 15.15 -27.61
N GLY A 430 20.36 14.51 -28.72
CA GLY A 430 20.19 15.07 -30.07
C GLY A 430 18.73 15.34 -30.45
N LEU A 431 17.81 14.46 -30.04
CA LEU A 431 16.37 14.65 -30.22
C LEU A 431 15.87 15.86 -29.44
N VAL A 432 16.17 15.93 -28.13
CA VAL A 432 15.74 17.04 -27.25
C VAL A 432 16.31 18.37 -27.72
N ALA A 433 17.58 18.43 -28.10
CA ALA A 433 18.19 19.62 -28.69
C ALA A 433 17.57 19.99 -30.06
N GLY A 434 17.17 19.00 -30.85
CA GLY A 434 16.43 19.19 -32.10
C GLY A 434 15.06 19.84 -31.89
N LEU A 435 14.25 19.33 -30.96
CA LEU A 435 12.95 19.89 -30.61
C LEU A 435 13.07 21.26 -29.97
N SER A 436 13.93 21.42 -28.95
CA SER A 436 14.16 22.71 -28.29
C SER A 436 14.55 23.80 -29.30
N LYS A 437 15.41 23.49 -30.28
CA LYS A 437 15.76 24.45 -31.34
C LYS A 437 14.57 24.79 -32.25
N ASP A 438 13.68 23.85 -32.55
CA ASP A 438 12.50 24.06 -33.38
C ASP A 438 11.39 24.86 -32.69
N PHE A 439 11.42 24.97 -31.35
CA PHE A 439 10.51 25.80 -30.55
C PHE A 439 11.18 27.12 -30.10
N LYS A 440 12.43 27.41 -30.49
CA LYS A 440 13.28 28.45 -29.87
C LYS A 440 12.78 29.89 -29.99
N LYS A 441 11.98 30.26 -31.01
CA LYS A 441 11.50 31.65 -31.17
C LYS A 441 9.99 31.71 -31.43
N SER A 442 9.33 32.64 -30.75
CA SER A 442 7.97 33.07 -31.08
C SER A 442 7.95 33.86 -32.40
N ASN A 443 6.79 33.92 -33.04
CA ASN A 443 6.49 34.90 -34.09
C ASN A 443 6.36 36.31 -33.49
N SER A 444 6.34 37.33 -34.35
CA SER A 444 5.82 38.65 -33.96
C SER A 444 4.30 38.64 -34.17
N PRO A 445 3.47 38.77 -33.12
CA PRO A 445 2.02 38.69 -33.25
C PRO A 445 1.48 39.99 -33.86
N GLN A 446 0.69 39.86 -34.92
CA GLN A 446 -0.01 40.97 -35.55
C GLN A 446 -1.49 40.91 -35.21
N GLU A 447 -2.06 42.07 -34.87
CA GLU A 447 -3.47 42.23 -34.54
C GLU A 447 -4.26 42.58 -35.79
N ILE A 448 -5.02 41.61 -36.29
CA ILE A 448 -5.80 41.73 -37.52
C ILE A 448 -7.26 41.99 -37.15
N PHE A 449 -7.76 43.19 -37.45
CA PHE A 449 -9.17 43.51 -37.27
C PHE A 449 -10.02 42.81 -38.33
N VAL A 450 -11.13 42.19 -37.91
CA VAL A 450 -12.08 41.52 -38.79
C VAL A 450 -13.36 42.35 -38.88
N SER A 451 -13.83 42.59 -40.10
CA SER A 451 -15.08 43.30 -40.35
C SER A 451 -16.28 42.50 -39.86
N LEU A 452 -17.03 43.09 -38.94
CA LEU A 452 -18.31 42.58 -38.43
C LEU A 452 -19.45 42.99 -39.37
N ALA A 453 -20.40 42.08 -39.61
CA ALA A 453 -21.53 42.29 -40.52
C ALA A 453 -22.57 43.29 -39.97
N ASN A 454 -22.78 43.28 -38.65
CA ASN A 454 -23.64 44.23 -37.95
C ASN A 454 -22.98 44.65 -36.62
N PRO A 455 -22.04 45.59 -36.63
CA PRO A 455 -21.28 45.96 -35.44
C PRO A 455 -22.04 46.84 -34.43
N HIS A 456 -23.27 47.29 -34.76
CA HIS A 456 -24.03 48.22 -33.90
C HIS A 456 -25.08 47.53 -33.01
N VAL A 457 -25.25 46.21 -33.09
CA VAL A 457 -26.17 45.42 -32.25
C VAL A 457 -26.06 45.77 -30.75
N ASN A 458 -27.17 45.71 -30.01
CA ASN A 458 -27.16 46.03 -28.57
C ASN A 458 -26.64 44.89 -27.68
N LYS A 459 -26.72 43.66 -28.16
CA LYS A 459 -26.21 42.44 -27.53
C LYS A 459 -25.48 41.61 -28.58
N LEU A 460 -24.31 41.09 -28.22
CA LEU A 460 -23.55 40.13 -29.03
C LEU A 460 -23.45 38.79 -28.28
N GLU A 461 -23.91 37.70 -28.89
CA GLU A 461 -23.76 36.34 -28.36
C GLU A 461 -22.64 35.62 -29.11
N ILE A 462 -21.73 35.00 -28.38
CA ILE A 462 -20.53 34.33 -28.93
C ILE A 462 -20.70 32.83 -28.76
N THR A 463 -20.67 32.11 -29.88
CA THR A 463 -20.82 30.65 -29.95
C THR A 463 -19.78 30.05 -30.88
N ALA A 464 -19.57 28.74 -30.80
CA ALA A 464 -18.74 28.00 -31.74
C ALA A 464 -19.56 26.96 -32.50
N GLU A 465 -19.45 26.98 -33.82
CA GLU A 465 -20.00 25.90 -34.65
C GLU A 465 -19.30 24.58 -34.30
N SER A 466 -20.06 23.49 -34.19
CA SER A 466 -19.56 22.21 -33.68
C SER A 466 -19.40 21.18 -34.82
N PRO A 467 -18.19 21.03 -35.40
CA PRO A 467 -17.92 19.94 -36.35
C PRO A 467 -17.85 18.56 -35.67
N PHE A 468 -17.58 18.50 -34.36
CA PHE A 468 -17.33 17.24 -33.65
C PHE A 468 -18.12 17.12 -32.35
N LYS A 469 -19.02 16.12 -32.31
CA LYS A 469 -19.66 15.65 -31.07
C LYS A 469 -18.59 15.14 -30.11
N THR A 470 -18.51 15.74 -28.92
CA THR A 470 -17.58 15.35 -27.85
C THR A 470 -17.93 13.97 -27.26
N TYR A 471 -17.42 12.91 -27.90
CA TYR A 471 -17.46 11.56 -27.35
C TYR A 471 -16.56 11.47 -26.10
N HIS A 472 -17.14 11.69 -24.92
CA HIS A 472 -16.48 11.53 -23.61
C HIS A 472 -16.07 10.07 -23.33
N ARG A 473 -15.05 9.58 -24.02
CA ARG A 473 -14.55 8.21 -23.91
C ARG A 473 -13.60 8.10 -22.71
N ARG A 474 -14.14 7.90 -21.51
CA ARG A 474 -13.36 7.54 -20.30
C ARG A 474 -12.36 6.42 -20.64
N ARG A 475 -11.07 6.76 -20.68
CA ARG A 475 -9.96 5.83 -20.91
C ARG A 475 -8.83 6.10 -19.92
N TRP A 476 -7.99 5.09 -19.74
CA TRP A 476 -7.10 4.91 -18.59
C TRP A 476 -5.90 5.89 -18.56
N ASN A 477 -5.46 6.38 -19.73
CA ASN A 477 -4.17 7.04 -19.89
C ASN A 477 -4.33 8.52 -20.24
N ARG A 478 -4.12 9.42 -19.28
CA ARG A 478 -4.09 10.88 -19.52
C ARG A 478 -2.78 11.30 -20.21
N LEU A 479 -2.78 11.27 -21.54
CA LEU A 479 -1.79 11.95 -22.39
C LEU A 479 -2.54 12.81 -23.41
N ASP A 480 -3.50 13.57 -22.88
CA ASP A 480 -4.50 14.36 -23.59
C ASP A 480 -3.90 15.66 -24.14
N LEU A 481 -2.87 15.56 -24.98
CA LEU A 481 -2.22 16.69 -25.66
C LEU A 481 -3.09 17.25 -26.80
N PHE A 482 -4.00 16.44 -27.36
CA PHE A 482 -4.85 16.77 -28.51
C PHE A 482 -6.24 16.17 -28.29
N GLU A 483 -7.31 16.92 -28.63
CA GLU A 483 -8.70 16.48 -28.37
C GLU A 483 -9.15 15.38 -29.36
N ALA A 484 -8.71 15.49 -30.61
CA ALA A 484 -8.94 14.50 -31.65
C ALA A 484 -7.65 14.28 -32.46
N LEU A 485 -7.44 13.02 -32.86
CA LEU A 485 -6.40 12.57 -33.77
C LEU A 485 -7.08 11.77 -34.88
N ASP A 486 -7.00 12.29 -36.09
CA ASP A 486 -7.32 11.57 -37.32
C ASP A 486 -6.01 11.15 -38.04
N SER A 487 -6.08 10.44 -39.16
CA SER A 487 -4.86 10.08 -39.92
C SER A 487 -4.12 11.31 -40.46
N ASP A 488 -4.87 12.35 -40.83
CA ASP A 488 -4.39 13.47 -41.64
C ASP A 488 -4.32 14.80 -40.85
N SER A 489 -4.91 14.86 -39.64
CA SER A 489 -4.88 16.07 -38.80
C SER A 489 -5.03 15.77 -37.29
N ILE A 490 -4.51 16.67 -36.46
CA ILE A 490 -4.82 16.77 -35.03
C ILE A 490 -5.62 18.05 -34.76
N PHE A 491 -6.59 18.00 -33.85
CA PHE A 491 -7.37 19.16 -33.43
C PHE A 491 -6.85 19.77 -32.12
N VAL A 492 -6.68 21.09 -32.11
CA VAL A 492 -6.07 21.84 -31.00
C VAL A 492 -6.98 22.99 -30.55
N GLN A 493 -7.35 23.00 -29.26
CA GLN A 493 -8.18 24.04 -28.62
C GLN A 493 -7.36 25.23 -28.08
N ASN A 494 -6.27 25.60 -28.76
CA ASN A 494 -5.45 26.75 -28.37
C ASN A 494 -6.08 28.05 -28.92
N VAL A 495 -7.29 28.34 -28.48
CA VAL A 495 -8.02 29.57 -28.80
C VAL A 495 -8.33 30.26 -27.48
N THR A 496 -8.02 31.55 -27.37
CA THR A 496 -8.09 32.32 -26.12
C THR A 496 -8.98 33.54 -26.35
N LEU A 497 -10.16 33.59 -25.73
CA LEU A 497 -11.10 34.71 -25.85
C LEU A 497 -10.81 35.79 -24.81
N GLN A 498 -10.52 37.00 -25.27
CA GLN A 498 -10.28 38.20 -24.48
C GLN A 498 -11.40 39.22 -24.70
N ILE A 499 -12.01 39.71 -23.62
CA ILE A 499 -13.03 40.76 -23.67
C ILE A 499 -12.42 42.07 -23.17
N ILE A 500 -12.51 43.11 -23.99
CA ILE A 500 -11.84 44.40 -23.78
C ILE A 500 -12.90 45.52 -23.88
N LYS A 501 -12.85 46.51 -22.98
CA LYS A 501 -13.75 47.68 -23.05
C LYS A 501 -13.38 48.56 -24.25
N THR A 502 -14.36 49.16 -24.94
CA THR A 502 -14.10 50.24 -25.90
C THR A 502 -15.06 51.42 -25.76
N GLN A 503 -14.57 52.61 -26.10
CA GLN A 503 -15.34 53.87 -26.11
C GLN A 503 -15.94 54.19 -27.49
N SER A 504 -15.91 53.23 -28.42
CA SER A 504 -16.67 53.30 -29.67
C SER A 504 -18.05 52.69 -29.45
N ASP A 505 -19.09 53.19 -30.15
CA ASP A 505 -20.42 52.57 -30.15
C ASP A 505 -20.45 51.22 -30.91
N SER A 506 -19.51 50.98 -31.82
CA SER A 506 -19.43 49.74 -32.57
C SER A 506 -18.63 48.66 -31.83
N PHE A 507 -19.19 47.44 -31.79
CA PHE A 507 -18.41 46.25 -31.53
C PHE A 507 -17.27 46.13 -32.54
N ARG A 508 -16.10 45.69 -32.11
CA ARG A 508 -14.97 45.38 -32.99
C ARG A 508 -14.37 44.03 -32.60
N LEU A 509 -13.90 43.31 -33.61
CA LEU A 509 -13.25 42.01 -33.48
C LEU A 509 -11.82 42.13 -33.99
N SER A 510 -10.83 41.67 -33.22
CA SER A 510 -9.49 41.41 -33.71
C SER A 510 -9.06 39.98 -33.41
N VAL A 511 -8.20 39.45 -34.28
CA VAL A 511 -7.63 38.11 -34.18
C VAL A 511 -6.11 38.25 -34.24
N MET A 512 -5.42 37.67 -33.26
CA MET A 512 -3.97 37.59 -33.19
C MET A 512 -3.56 36.12 -33.28
N LYS A 513 -2.60 35.83 -34.17
CA LYS A 513 -2.10 34.47 -34.39
C LYS A 513 -0.68 34.34 -33.84
N LEU A 514 -0.46 33.29 -33.07
CA LEU A 514 0.79 33.00 -32.36
C LEU A 514 1.31 31.62 -32.76
N ALA A 515 2.63 31.47 -32.89
CA ALA A 515 3.31 30.19 -33.08
C ALA A 515 4.79 30.30 -32.74
N ARG A 516 5.42 29.16 -32.44
CA ARG A 516 6.88 29.04 -32.34
C ARG A 516 7.50 28.52 -33.63
N GLY A 517 8.81 28.70 -33.74
CA GLY A 517 9.60 28.21 -34.85
C GLY A 517 11.09 28.21 -34.56
N ARG A 518 11.83 27.64 -35.52
CA ARG A 518 13.30 27.54 -35.52
C ARG A 518 13.99 28.87 -35.82
N SER A 519 13.25 29.81 -36.39
CA SER A 519 13.57 31.21 -36.65
C SER A 519 12.28 32.04 -36.58
N LEU A 520 12.41 33.35 -36.44
CA LEU A 520 11.28 34.30 -36.46
C LEU A 520 10.45 34.18 -37.75
N GLU A 521 11.10 34.00 -38.90
CA GLU A 521 10.46 33.80 -40.20
C GLU A 521 9.60 32.53 -40.23
N VAL A 522 10.14 31.39 -39.77
CA VAL A 522 9.38 30.13 -39.69
C VAL A 522 8.18 30.29 -38.74
N ALA A 523 8.38 30.93 -37.59
CA ALA A 523 7.31 31.18 -36.63
C ALA A 523 6.20 32.08 -37.23
N ASN A 524 6.56 33.18 -37.89
CA ASN A 524 5.63 34.07 -38.59
C ASN A 524 4.82 33.31 -39.66
N ASN A 525 5.49 32.50 -40.49
CA ASN A 525 4.84 31.71 -41.54
C ASN A 525 3.89 30.65 -40.96
N THR A 526 4.30 29.97 -39.88
CA THR A 526 3.44 29.00 -39.16
C THR A 526 2.24 29.68 -38.52
N ALA A 527 2.39 30.86 -37.92
CA ALA A 527 1.29 31.61 -37.31
C ALA A 527 0.29 32.11 -38.38
N ALA A 528 0.78 32.68 -39.49
CA ALA A 528 -0.07 33.12 -40.60
C ALA A 528 -0.88 31.96 -41.20
N ALA A 529 -0.30 30.76 -41.26
CA ALA A 529 -0.91 29.56 -41.83
C ALA A 529 -1.95 28.87 -40.92
N ILE A 530 -2.24 29.36 -39.70
CA ILE A 530 -3.28 28.77 -38.84
C ILE A 530 -4.65 28.97 -39.49
N PRO A 531 -5.40 27.90 -39.80
CA PRO A 531 -6.77 28.02 -40.29
C PRO A 531 -7.68 28.41 -39.12
N PHE A 532 -8.26 29.60 -39.18
CA PHE A 532 -9.18 30.11 -38.16
C PHE A 532 -10.19 31.05 -38.81
N LYS A 533 -11.47 30.84 -38.53
CA LYS A 533 -12.62 31.57 -39.06
C LYS A 533 -13.40 32.27 -37.95
N THR A 534 -14.02 33.37 -38.33
CA THR A 534 -15.00 34.11 -37.52
C THR A 534 -16.05 34.68 -38.46
N GLU A 535 -17.34 34.47 -38.18
CA GLU A 535 -18.46 34.96 -38.99
C GLU A 535 -19.54 35.54 -38.07
N GLN A 536 -20.12 36.68 -38.44
CA GLN A 536 -21.24 37.27 -37.70
C GLN A 536 -22.56 37.11 -38.48
N GLN A 537 -23.57 36.56 -37.81
CA GLN A 537 -24.94 36.45 -38.30
C GLN A 537 -25.84 37.22 -37.31
N ASP A 538 -26.28 38.41 -37.72
CA ASP A 538 -26.99 39.40 -36.88
C ASP A 538 -26.34 39.63 -35.51
N SER A 539 -26.97 39.20 -34.40
CA SER A 539 -26.47 39.36 -33.04
C SER A 539 -25.56 38.21 -32.58
N ILE A 540 -25.26 37.24 -33.43
CA ILE A 540 -24.44 36.05 -33.12
C ILE A 540 -23.09 36.16 -33.81
N LEU A 541 -22.00 36.02 -33.05
CA LEU A 541 -20.64 35.83 -33.55
C LEU A 541 -20.25 34.36 -33.41
N ILE A 542 -20.05 33.70 -34.54
CA ILE A 542 -19.58 32.33 -34.64
C ILE A 542 -18.05 32.35 -34.76
N ILE A 543 -17.36 31.61 -33.89
CA ILE A 543 -15.89 31.47 -33.92
C ILE A 543 -15.49 29.99 -33.92
N ASP A 544 -14.36 29.65 -34.56
CA ASP A 544 -13.80 28.30 -34.46
C ASP A 544 -13.39 28.00 -32.99
N LYS A 545 -13.81 26.86 -32.43
CA LYS A 545 -13.43 26.42 -31.06
C LYS A 545 -11.95 26.03 -30.93
N GLY A 546 -11.27 25.88 -32.06
CA GLY A 546 -9.96 25.26 -32.21
C GLY A 546 -9.67 25.03 -33.68
N PHE A 547 -8.46 24.62 -34.00
CA PHE A 547 -8.02 24.46 -35.39
C PHE A 547 -7.30 23.13 -35.62
N ALA A 548 -7.35 22.67 -36.87
CA ALA A 548 -6.65 21.48 -37.32
C ALA A 548 -5.18 21.82 -37.66
N ILE A 549 -4.25 20.97 -37.23
CA ILE A 549 -2.83 21.02 -37.63
C ILE A 549 -2.50 19.77 -38.43
N THR A 550 -1.86 19.95 -39.58
CA THR A 550 -1.45 18.84 -40.46
C THR A 550 -0.02 18.35 -40.18
N PRO A 551 0.35 17.13 -40.63
CA PRO A 551 1.73 16.63 -40.58
C PRO A 551 2.76 17.49 -41.33
N GLN A 552 2.30 18.40 -42.20
CA GLN A 552 3.14 19.36 -42.93
C GLN A 552 3.37 20.65 -42.13
N GLN A 553 2.33 21.17 -41.45
CA GLN A 553 2.44 22.39 -40.63
C GLN A 553 3.23 22.17 -39.33
N LYS A 554 3.09 20.99 -38.71
CA LYS A 554 3.63 20.59 -37.40
C LYS A 554 3.05 21.38 -36.21
N PHE A 555 2.93 20.73 -35.04
CA PHE A 555 2.60 21.43 -33.79
C PHE A 555 3.82 22.19 -33.25
N ARG A 556 3.66 23.49 -33.01
CA ARG A 556 4.69 24.43 -32.55
C ARG A 556 4.09 25.50 -31.62
N ASN A 557 3.29 25.09 -30.63
CA ASN A 557 2.51 26.01 -29.77
C ASN A 557 1.74 27.06 -30.59
N GLN A 558 1.04 26.63 -31.64
CA GLN A 558 0.08 27.51 -32.29
C GLN A 558 -0.98 27.95 -31.27
N GLU A 559 -1.36 29.22 -31.32
CA GLU A 559 -2.45 29.80 -30.52
C GLU A 559 -3.15 30.90 -31.33
N VAL A 560 -4.45 31.09 -31.08
CA VAL A 560 -5.24 32.19 -31.62
C VAL A 560 -5.88 32.96 -30.47
N ILE A 561 -5.46 34.21 -30.27
CA ILE A 561 -6.14 35.11 -29.33
C ILE A 561 -7.22 35.85 -30.11
N VAL A 562 -8.47 35.75 -29.64
CA VAL A 562 -9.64 36.42 -30.20
C VAL A 562 -10.03 37.53 -29.23
N ARG A 563 -10.02 38.79 -29.70
CA ARG A 563 -10.34 39.97 -28.90
C ARG A 563 -11.64 40.59 -29.34
N ILE A 564 -12.56 40.72 -28.41
CA ILE A 564 -13.85 41.37 -28.62
C ILE A 564 -13.87 42.68 -27.84
N TYR A 565 -13.90 43.78 -28.58
CA TYR A 565 -14.04 45.12 -28.05
C TYR A 565 -15.53 45.41 -27.87
N VAL A 566 -15.95 45.50 -26.60
CA VAL A 566 -17.35 45.71 -26.21
C VAL A 566 -17.58 47.18 -25.87
N PRO A 567 -18.51 47.87 -26.56
CA PRO A 567 -18.94 49.22 -26.22
C PRO A 567 -19.54 49.32 -24.81
N VAL A 568 -19.25 50.41 -24.10
CA VAL A 568 -19.90 50.70 -22.80
C VAL A 568 -21.42 50.76 -22.97
N GLY A 569 -22.16 50.11 -22.06
CA GLY A 569 -23.62 50.00 -22.08
C GLY A 569 -24.16 48.84 -22.93
N LYS A 570 -23.34 48.20 -23.79
CA LYS A 570 -23.77 47.05 -24.60
C LYS A 570 -23.54 45.72 -23.90
N GLN A 571 -24.32 44.71 -24.31
CA GLN A 571 -24.35 43.40 -23.67
C GLN A 571 -23.54 42.36 -24.46
N ILE A 572 -22.99 41.39 -23.74
CA ILE A 572 -22.21 40.28 -24.28
C ILE A 572 -22.61 38.98 -23.57
N ARG A 573 -22.79 37.90 -24.34
CA ARG A 573 -23.10 36.56 -23.84
C ARG A 573 -22.12 35.58 -24.47
N ILE A 574 -21.70 34.57 -23.72
CA ILE A 574 -20.70 33.58 -24.17
C ILE A 574 -21.28 32.20 -23.93
N ASP A 575 -21.54 31.45 -24.99
CA ASP A 575 -22.21 30.15 -24.96
C ASP A 575 -21.29 29.04 -24.37
N GLU A 576 -21.89 27.95 -23.90
CA GLU A 576 -21.21 26.78 -23.36
C GLU A 576 -20.40 26.01 -24.43
N SER A 577 -20.71 26.17 -25.72
CA SER A 577 -19.87 25.69 -26.83
C SER A 577 -18.43 26.21 -26.76
N ILE A 578 -18.23 27.43 -26.23
CA ILE A 578 -16.91 27.99 -25.94
C ILE A 578 -16.31 27.24 -24.74
N GLY A 579 -15.20 26.54 -24.97
CA GLY A 579 -14.52 25.75 -23.95
C GLY A 579 -13.78 26.61 -22.92
N TRP A 580 -13.42 26.01 -21.78
CA TRP A 580 -12.41 26.60 -20.88
C TRP A 580 -11.03 26.47 -21.54
N PHE A 581 -10.31 27.59 -21.74
CA PHE A 581 -9.08 27.65 -22.53
C PHE A 581 -7.87 27.01 -21.82
N ASN A 582 -7.77 25.68 -21.86
CA ASN A 582 -6.56 24.96 -21.48
C ASN A 582 -5.54 25.02 -22.63
N VAL A 583 -4.91 26.18 -22.83
CA VAL A 583 -3.89 26.39 -23.88
C VAL A 583 -2.75 25.39 -23.69
N THR A 584 -2.69 24.42 -24.59
CA THR A 584 -1.70 23.35 -24.56
C THR A 584 -0.41 23.85 -25.19
N HIS A 585 0.56 24.18 -24.34
CA HIS A 585 1.88 24.67 -24.73
C HIS A 585 2.97 23.69 -24.29
N VAL A 586 4.04 23.62 -25.08
CA VAL A 586 5.27 22.89 -24.76
C VAL A 586 6.43 23.88 -24.74
N SER A 587 7.04 24.08 -23.57
CA SER A 587 8.20 24.95 -23.35
C SER A 587 9.48 24.13 -23.15
N PHE A 588 10.63 24.70 -23.51
CA PHE A 588 11.93 24.00 -23.43
C PHE A 588 13.03 24.90 -22.85
N PHE A 589 13.26 24.76 -21.53
CA PHE A 589 14.25 25.49 -20.71
C PHE A 589 13.98 27.01 -20.59
N ASN A 590 13.57 27.48 -19.40
CA ASN A 590 13.35 28.90 -19.03
C ASN A 590 13.02 29.82 -20.22
N ASP A 591 11.80 29.64 -20.73
CA ASP A 591 11.39 30.12 -22.04
C ASP A 591 10.84 31.55 -21.96
N GLU A 592 11.68 32.48 -21.49
CA GLU A 592 11.36 33.89 -21.17
C GLU A 592 10.76 34.65 -22.38
N ASP A 593 11.02 34.20 -23.61
CA ASP A 593 10.44 34.71 -24.87
C ASP A 593 8.94 34.37 -25.08
N TRP A 594 8.25 33.67 -24.17
CA TRP A 594 6.79 33.40 -24.29
C TRP A 594 5.88 34.40 -23.58
N ASP A 595 6.41 35.14 -22.61
CA ASP A 595 5.58 35.99 -21.74
C ASP A 595 5.26 37.31 -22.43
N TRP A 596 4.31 37.23 -23.37
CA TRP A 596 3.76 38.40 -24.05
C TRP A 596 2.92 39.21 -23.06
N ASP A 597 3.50 40.29 -22.53
CA ASP A 597 2.84 41.30 -21.69
C ASP A 597 1.79 42.09 -22.52
N PHE A 598 0.71 41.40 -22.85
CA PHE A 598 -0.49 41.93 -23.49
C PHE A 598 -1.34 42.61 -22.42
N ASP A 599 -1.15 43.93 -22.20
CA ASP A 599 -1.79 44.77 -21.17
C ASP A 599 -3.01 44.15 -20.49
N SER A 600 -2.74 43.38 -19.44
CA SER A 600 -3.74 42.56 -18.74
C SER A 600 -4.75 43.40 -17.98
N LYS A 601 -4.38 44.66 -17.67
CA LYS A 601 -5.09 45.60 -16.78
C LYS A 601 -6.47 46.01 -17.29
N ASN A 602 -6.73 45.83 -18.58
CA ASN A 602 -8.00 46.13 -19.24
C ASN A 602 -8.71 44.90 -19.80
N THR A 603 -8.16 43.69 -19.60
CA THR A 603 -8.64 42.46 -20.25
C THR A 603 -9.40 41.56 -19.26
N GLN A 604 -10.66 41.28 -19.59
CA GLN A 604 -11.60 40.55 -18.73
C GLN A 604 -11.46 39.03 -18.95
N HIS A 605 -10.86 38.34 -17.98
CA HIS A 605 -10.51 36.91 -18.08
C HIS A 605 -11.47 35.97 -17.33
N ASN A 606 -12.11 36.40 -16.24
CA ASN A 606 -12.96 35.56 -15.39
C ASN A 606 -14.46 35.77 -15.68
N TRP A 607 -14.89 35.43 -16.89
CA TRP A 607 -16.30 35.38 -17.28
C TRP A 607 -16.87 33.96 -17.18
N GLU A 608 -18.19 33.84 -17.18
CA GLU A 608 -18.91 32.56 -17.05
C GLU A 608 -19.72 32.21 -18.31
N ARG A 609 -19.76 30.91 -18.63
CA ARG A 609 -20.49 30.37 -19.79
C ARG A 609 -21.99 30.39 -19.53
N ASN A 610 -22.77 30.73 -20.57
CA ASN A 610 -24.22 30.95 -20.56
C ASN A 610 -24.72 32.08 -19.64
N THR A 611 -23.82 32.95 -19.16
CA THR A 611 -24.16 34.16 -18.41
C THR A 611 -24.24 35.39 -19.33
N ASP A 612 -25.26 36.22 -19.11
CA ASP A 612 -25.39 37.52 -19.77
C ASP A 612 -24.62 38.60 -18.98
N TYR A 613 -23.77 39.35 -19.68
CA TYR A 613 -23.00 40.46 -19.13
C TYR A 613 -23.33 41.78 -19.83
N ILE A 614 -23.08 42.89 -19.13
CA ILE A 614 -23.07 44.26 -19.64
C ILE A 614 -21.70 44.91 -19.37
N MET A 615 -21.17 45.64 -20.35
CA MET A 615 -19.93 46.40 -20.17
C MET A 615 -20.21 47.75 -19.51
N LYS A 616 -19.53 48.05 -18.41
CA LYS A 616 -19.54 49.35 -17.73
C LYS A 616 -18.20 50.07 -17.91
N GLU A 617 -18.09 51.30 -17.43
CA GLU A 617 -16.85 52.08 -17.53
C GLU A 617 -15.66 51.45 -16.78
N ASP A 618 -15.91 50.70 -15.72
CA ASP A 618 -14.86 50.11 -14.87
C ASP A 618 -14.66 48.60 -15.08
N GLY A 619 -15.41 47.96 -15.98
CA GLY A 619 -15.26 46.54 -16.31
C GLY A 619 -16.56 45.85 -16.74
N LEU A 620 -16.50 44.52 -16.82
CA LEU A 620 -17.61 43.66 -17.21
C LEU A 620 -18.44 43.24 -15.99
N TYR A 621 -19.77 43.24 -16.12
CA TYR A 621 -20.71 42.98 -15.01
C TYR A 621 -21.82 42.02 -15.44
N THR A 622 -22.23 41.09 -14.57
CA THR A 622 -23.47 40.33 -14.77
C THR A 622 -24.68 41.26 -14.74
N LEU A 623 -25.82 40.82 -15.28
CA LEU A 623 -27.08 41.57 -15.17
C LEU A 623 -27.52 41.75 -13.70
N ASP A 624 -27.15 40.84 -12.80
CA ASP A 624 -27.38 40.93 -11.35
C ASP A 624 -26.47 41.94 -10.63
N GLY A 625 -25.56 42.61 -11.36
CA GLY A 625 -24.70 43.65 -10.82
C GLY A 625 -23.38 43.17 -10.21
N ILE A 626 -23.06 41.88 -10.29
CA ILE A 626 -21.78 41.30 -9.84
C ILE A 626 -20.70 41.61 -10.89
N LYS A 627 -19.54 42.10 -10.48
CA LYS A 627 -18.41 42.35 -11.38
C LYS A 627 -17.71 41.04 -11.75
N ALA A 628 -17.21 40.93 -12.99
CA ALA A 628 -16.25 39.89 -13.34
C ALA A 628 -14.90 40.23 -12.70
N ASP A 629 -14.35 39.33 -11.87
CA ASP A 629 -13.12 39.59 -11.12
C ASP A 629 -11.92 39.71 -12.07
N THR A 630 -11.25 40.86 -12.09
CA THR A 630 -9.87 40.96 -12.60
C THR A 630 -8.95 40.15 -11.68
N PRO A 631 -7.98 39.36 -12.20
CA PRO A 631 -7.07 38.61 -11.33
C PRO A 631 -6.23 39.54 -10.44
N ASP A 632 -6.39 39.43 -9.12
CA ASP A 632 -5.46 40.04 -8.16
C ASP A 632 -4.08 39.38 -8.32
N GLU A 633 -3.02 40.20 -8.49
CA GLU A 633 -1.66 39.73 -8.81
C GLU A 633 -1.07 38.78 -7.75
N GLU A 634 -1.60 38.75 -6.53
CA GLU A 634 -1.16 37.86 -5.44
C GLU A 634 -1.67 36.42 -5.52
N ASN A 635 -2.77 36.12 -6.25
CA ASN A 635 -3.47 34.82 -6.15
C ASN A 635 -3.38 33.94 -7.40
N ASN A 636 -2.14 33.54 -7.73
CA ASN A 636 -1.81 32.65 -8.86
C ASN A 636 -2.31 31.19 -8.62
N SER A 637 -3.62 30.98 -8.71
CA SER A 637 -4.29 29.70 -8.42
C SER A 637 -5.30 29.28 -9.49
N TRP A 638 -4.79 29.08 -10.72
CA TRP A 638 -5.48 28.53 -11.91
C TRP A 638 -5.99 27.08 -11.74
N ARG A 639 -6.56 26.70 -10.60
CA ARG A 639 -6.98 25.32 -10.31
C ARG A 639 -7.96 25.13 -9.14
N ASN A 640 -9.14 25.74 -9.18
CA ASN A 640 -10.27 25.21 -8.41
C ASN A 640 -11.64 25.42 -9.07
N GLY A 641 -12.02 24.48 -9.94
CA GLY A 641 -13.37 24.35 -10.50
C GLY A 641 -14.41 23.85 -9.48
N SER A 642 -14.53 24.53 -8.34
CA SER A 642 -15.56 24.26 -7.33
C SER A 642 -15.80 25.50 -6.46
N ARG A 643 -16.73 26.36 -6.87
CA ARG A 643 -17.28 27.41 -6.00
C ARG A 643 -18.10 26.78 -4.86
N ARG A 644 -17.43 26.38 -3.78
CA ARG A 644 -18.07 26.38 -2.46
C ARG A 644 -18.25 27.84 -2.05
N ARG A 645 -19.45 28.20 -1.61
CA ARG A 645 -19.75 29.50 -1.02
C ARG A 645 -18.96 29.60 0.29
N ASN A 646 -17.83 30.29 0.26
CA ASN A 646 -16.99 30.52 1.43
C ASN A 646 -17.40 31.82 2.11
N THR A 647 -18.02 31.67 3.28
CA THR A 647 -18.24 32.74 4.27
C THR A 647 -16.96 33.56 4.49
N ARG A 648 -17.02 34.89 4.29
CA ARG A 648 -15.84 35.75 4.37
C ARG A 648 -15.71 36.33 5.78
N ILE A 649 -14.80 35.77 6.57
CA ILE A 649 -14.49 36.21 7.93
C ILE A 649 -13.41 37.29 7.89
N LYS A 650 -13.67 38.43 8.53
CA LYS A 650 -12.66 39.45 8.86
C LYS A 650 -12.42 39.46 10.38
N ILE A 651 -11.20 39.75 10.79
CA ILE A 651 -10.84 39.96 12.20
C ILE A 651 -10.18 41.33 12.29
N ASN A 652 -10.87 42.25 12.95
CA ASN A 652 -10.44 43.64 13.16
C ASN A 652 -10.24 43.89 14.66
N GLU A 653 -9.70 45.05 15.04
CA GLU A 653 -9.46 45.41 16.46
C GLU A 653 -10.74 45.41 17.32
N ASN A 654 -11.91 45.57 16.69
CA ASN A 654 -13.23 45.56 17.35
C ASN A 654 -13.88 44.17 17.41
N GLY A 655 -13.25 43.11 16.88
CA GLY A 655 -13.78 41.74 16.90
C GLY A 655 -13.82 41.06 15.53
N VAL A 656 -14.63 39.99 15.44
CA VAL A 656 -14.76 39.14 14.25
C VAL A 656 -16.03 39.52 13.48
N GLU A 657 -15.89 40.02 12.26
CA GLU A 657 -16.99 40.26 11.34
C GLU A 657 -17.17 39.04 10.42
N ILE A 658 -18.40 38.56 10.30
CA ILE A 658 -18.76 37.43 9.43
C ILE A 658 -19.89 37.89 8.51
N ASN A 659 -19.57 38.13 7.23
CA ASN A 659 -20.57 38.51 6.23
C ASN A 659 -20.97 37.28 5.40
N GLU A 660 -22.25 36.90 5.51
CA GLU A 660 -22.91 35.93 4.64
C GLU A 660 -24.01 36.62 3.85
N GLU A 661 -23.97 36.49 2.52
CA GLU A 661 -24.92 37.17 1.64
C GLU A 661 -26.13 36.27 1.34
N ASN A 662 -27.29 36.69 1.84
CA ASN A 662 -28.64 36.19 1.55
C ASN A 662 -29.02 34.78 2.08
N GLY A 663 -29.25 34.71 3.39
CA GLY A 663 -30.63 34.66 3.90
C GLY A 663 -31.39 33.33 3.93
N GLN A 664 -31.27 32.60 5.05
CA GLN A 664 -32.35 31.89 5.75
C GLN A 664 -31.87 31.61 7.20
N PRO A 665 -32.69 31.81 8.25
CA PRO A 665 -32.20 31.80 9.63
C PRO A 665 -32.05 30.39 10.22
N TYR A 666 -30.85 29.82 10.15
CA TYR A 666 -30.50 28.67 11.00
C TYR A 666 -30.24 29.14 12.43
N ARG A 667 -31.16 28.79 13.33
CA ARG A 667 -31.13 29.17 14.75
C ARG A 667 -30.06 28.39 15.51
N TYR A 668 -28.88 28.98 15.66
CA TYR A 668 -27.83 28.46 16.54
C TYR A 668 -28.13 28.78 18.01
N ASP A 669 -27.75 27.89 18.92
CA ASP A 669 -28.00 28.04 20.36
C ASP A 669 -26.80 28.73 21.03
N GLU A 670 -27.02 29.84 21.74
CA GLU A 670 -25.95 30.74 22.18
C GLU A 670 -25.07 30.17 23.32
N ASN A 671 -25.46 29.04 23.93
CA ASN A 671 -24.87 28.57 25.18
C ASN A 671 -23.92 27.37 25.03
N LYS A 672 -22.67 27.65 24.62
CA LYS A 672 -21.38 27.12 25.17
C LYS A 672 -20.28 26.95 24.12
N ILE A 673 -19.42 27.97 23.98
CA ILE A 673 -18.00 27.79 23.63
C ILE A 673 -17.17 28.62 24.61
N THR A 674 -16.80 28.05 25.75
CA THR A 674 -15.84 28.67 26.68
C THR A 674 -14.42 28.36 26.20
N ILE A 675 -13.79 29.31 25.50
CA ILE A 675 -12.36 29.22 25.16
C ILE A 675 -11.57 29.40 26.48
N PRO A 676 -10.70 28.46 26.89
CA PRO A 676 -9.91 28.62 28.11
C PRO A 676 -8.90 29.77 27.94
N GLU A 677 -8.90 30.76 28.84
CA GLU A 677 -7.94 31.87 28.80
C GLU A 677 -6.47 31.40 28.82
N ASP A 678 -6.21 30.26 29.45
CA ASP A 678 -4.85 29.74 29.67
C ASP A 678 -4.11 29.41 28.37
N SER A 679 -4.79 29.01 27.30
CA SER A 679 -4.12 28.74 26.02
C SER A 679 -3.62 30.03 25.36
N ILE A 680 -4.45 31.09 25.37
CA ILE A 680 -4.09 32.41 24.85
C ILE A 680 -2.97 33.03 25.70
N LYS A 681 -3.05 32.90 27.03
CA LYS A 681 -2.00 33.36 27.96
C LYS A 681 -0.68 32.59 27.76
N LEU A 682 -0.74 31.30 27.42
CA LEU A 682 0.43 30.46 27.12
C LEU A 682 1.10 30.89 25.79
N ASP A 683 0.33 31.04 24.72
CA ASP A 683 0.86 31.46 23.41
C ASP A 683 1.48 32.86 23.46
N LEU A 684 0.81 33.83 24.12
CA LEU A 684 1.36 35.18 24.31
C LEU A 684 2.71 35.14 25.03
N LYS A 685 2.83 34.28 26.07
CA LYS A 685 4.06 34.10 26.84
C LYS A 685 5.17 33.43 26.01
N MET A 686 4.84 32.47 25.15
CA MET A 686 5.78 31.87 24.21
C MET A 686 6.26 32.87 23.14
N GLN A 687 5.39 33.74 22.63
CA GLN A 687 5.79 34.79 21.68
C GLN A 687 6.72 35.83 22.35
N GLN A 688 6.38 36.30 23.56
CA GLN A 688 7.23 37.21 24.33
C GLN A 688 8.61 36.60 24.62
N GLN A 689 8.70 35.30 24.88
CA GLN A 689 9.98 34.63 25.12
C GLN A 689 10.81 34.49 23.83
N LYS A 690 10.19 34.09 22.70
CA LYS A 690 10.85 34.09 21.39
C LYS A 690 11.40 35.47 20.99
N LEU A 691 10.68 36.55 21.33
CA LEU A 691 11.12 37.93 21.07
C LEU A 691 12.31 38.34 21.97
N LYS A 692 12.34 37.89 23.23
CA LYS A 692 13.50 38.10 24.11
C LYS A 692 14.73 37.34 23.61
N ASP A 693 14.56 36.09 23.18
CA ASP A 693 15.65 35.26 22.66
C ASP A 693 16.24 35.81 21.34
N SER A 694 15.42 36.40 20.48
CA SER A 694 15.89 37.05 19.25
C SER A 694 16.61 38.37 19.53
N LEU A 695 16.09 39.21 20.43
CA LEU A 695 16.76 40.44 20.89
C LEU A 695 18.11 40.15 21.57
N LEU A 696 18.19 39.07 22.36
CA LEU A 696 19.43 38.69 23.05
C LEU A 696 20.50 38.23 22.04
N LYS A 697 20.13 37.45 21.01
CA LYS A 697 21.04 37.10 19.90
C LYS A 697 21.51 38.31 19.08
N VAL A 698 20.63 39.29 18.85
CA VAL A 698 21.02 40.55 18.18
C VAL A 698 22.03 41.31 19.05
N LYS A 699 21.81 41.38 20.36
CA LYS A 699 22.73 42.02 21.32
C LYS A 699 24.09 41.32 21.38
N GLU A 700 24.12 39.98 21.46
CA GLU A 700 25.38 39.22 21.43
C GLU A 700 26.16 39.48 20.14
N LYS A 701 25.47 39.56 18.99
CA LYS A 701 26.10 39.85 17.70
C LYS A 701 26.70 41.27 17.67
N THR A 702 25.99 42.29 18.14
CA THR A 702 26.51 43.67 18.18
C THR A 702 27.66 43.83 19.19
N GLU A 703 27.63 43.13 20.34
CA GLU A 703 28.77 43.08 21.26
C GLU A 703 30.01 42.40 20.64
N GLN A 704 29.84 41.36 19.82
CA GLN A 704 30.94 40.74 19.07
C GLN A 704 31.51 41.66 17.98
N GLU A 705 30.66 42.41 17.28
CA GLU A 705 31.09 43.40 16.28
C GLU A 705 31.82 44.59 16.93
N LEU A 706 31.34 45.08 18.09
CA LEU A 706 32.04 46.09 18.90
C LEU A 706 33.41 45.62 19.39
N LYS A 707 33.55 44.36 19.84
CA LYS A 707 34.86 43.80 20.24
C LYS A 707 35.85 43.74 19.08
N LYS A 708 35.40 43.40 17.86
CA LYS A 708 36.24 43.43 16.65
C LYS A 708 36.69 44.85 16.31
N LEU A 709 35.78 45.83 16.35
CA LEU A 709 36.09 47.24 16.10
C LEU A 709 37.10 47.81 17.11
N ASN A 710 36.96 47.49 18.40
CA ASN A 710 37.91 47.94 19.42
C ASN A 710 39.30 47.30 19.25
N ALA A 711 39.38 45.98 19.01
CA ALA A 711 40.66 45.32 18.74
C ALA A 711 41.38 45.89 17.50
N GLN A 712 40.61 46.23 16.45
CA GLN A 712 41.14 46.89 15.25
C GLN A 712 41.65 48.32 15.54
N LYS A 713 40.99 49.04 16.46
CA LYS A 713 41.39 50.38 16.91
C LYS A 713 42.68 50.34 17.75
N GLU A 714 42.78 49.38 18.68
CA GLU A 714 43.98 49.15 19.50
C GLU A 714 45.20 48.80 18.64
N GLY A 715 45.04 47.89 17.67
CA GLY A 715 46.08 47.56 16.69
C GLY A 715 46.53 48.77 15.87
N GLY A 716 45.59 49.64 15.47
CA GLY A 716 45.90 50.91 14.80
C GLY A 716 46.73 51.86 15.67
N THR A 717 46.39 52.00 16.95
CA THR A 717 47.18 52.84 17.87
C THR A 717 48.57 52.27 18.17
N ALA A 718 48.72 50.94 18.25
CA ALA A 718 50.02 50.30 18.41
C ALA A 718 50.93 50.56 17.19
N PHE A 719 50.39 50.45 15.98
CA PHE A 719 51.12 50.70 14.73
C PHE A 719 51.62 52.15 14.62
N ILE A 720 50.79 53.13 15.00
CA ILE A 720 51.19 54.55 15.07
C ILE A 720 52.29 54.76 16.12
N GLY A 721 52.19 54.11 17.29
CA GLY A 721 53.22 54.15 18.32
C GLY A 721 54.57 53.61 17.83
N THR A 722 54.58 52.48 17.11
CA THR A 722 55.82 51.92 16.52
C THR A 722 56.46 52.85 15.50
N ILE A 723 55.66 53.53 14.67
CA ILE A 723 56.17 54.51 13.69
C ILE A 723 56.82 55.71 14.39
N ILE A 724 56.20 56.26 15.43
CA ILE A 724 56.74 57.40 16.18
C ILE A 724 58.05 57.04 16.89
N THR A 725 58.12 55.87 17.53
CA THR A 725 59.36 55.38 18.16
C THR A 725 60.47 55.12 17.13
N GLY A 726 60.13 54.65 15.94
CA GLY A 726 61.08 54.48 14.84
C GLY A 726 61.64 55.81 14.32
N PHE A 727 60.80 56.85 14.22
CA PHE A 727 61.24 58.18 13.76
C PHE A 727 62.18 58.87 14.75
N ASN A 728 61.93 58.74 16.05
CA ASN A 728 62.80 59.27 17.12
C ASN A 728 64.13 58.50 17.30
N SER A 729 64.41 57.50 16.46
CA SER A 729 65.71 56.81 16.39
C SER A 729 66.49 57.15 15.10
N PHE A 730 66.04 58.17 14.35
CA PHE A 730 66.64 58.62 13.09
C PHE A 730 66.89 60.15 13.01
N MET A 731 66.76 60.83 14.16
CA MET A 731 67.35 62.15 14.46
C MET A 731 68.26 62.01 15.70
#